data_AF-A0AAV2YPD2-F1
#
_entry.id   AF-A0AAV2YPD2-F1
#
_cell.length_a   1.000
_cell.length_b   1.000
_cell.length_c   1.000
_cell.angle_alpha   90.00
_cell.angle_beta   90.00
_cell.angle_gamma   90.00
#
_symmetry.space_group_name_H-M   'P 1'
#
loop_
_entity.id
_entity.type
_entity.pdbx_description
1 polymer ?
#
loop_
_entity_poly.entity_id
_entity_poly.type
_entity_poly.pdbx_seq_one_letter_code
_entity_poly.pdbx_strand_id
1 'polypeptide(L)'
;MKKKAVYVAATRQHVGKTSTCLGLLQGLTNRCTDIGFLKPVGQQSVLVDGGLRVDKDVAVAKEIFNLKKCHYGDMSPVVIPPGYTRDFLDGKITLESQLSKIRQSFETITSANDFTIVEGTGHTGVGSIVDINNARVAAELGIEMVLIANGGIGSAFDDLALNYSMCKEYGVKVRGVILNKVREDKIDMMWDYFPKALKPWGVPLIGVVPNLNTLASHSMSDFEGLFNTKLLSAPHRRFQQFKGTSLVTSGLRRFLVKLSSNRYNDHLFVTHASRNDIILGFLSHSQHYALKTGQPFNGGLVLTGIPPVDQPQDYIMEIITRADVPVLYAPVTTFEAMERITRFTGNEAESETNDNHLLCSRTCLLPTAKFNATDRDKVLTCAHDIRAVTFDLDDTLWCGKLAIRRANEHFHAFLQQRLPAVSASFPPSEFDKLMLQFQSSLPEHAHNYTFLRKHTLRHCMDQVGLTALGLMDEAAADAILEEAFQAFLIPRSQPQFFAGIEELLEELHVLLEPIHASEGTAVPMGVITNGNCRMDLLPEYFRNHMQFVVSAELAGVAKPAPQIFDAALRHLPAHVDRSHVVHVGDHYECDVVGAKKAGMRAIWVNAKWSKPSVFDASQLSAEERQQFGAADAIVRDVTEIPAVITWWNRNHSGRTHPE
;
A
#
# COMPACT_ATOMS: atom_id res chain seq x y z
N MET A 1 -23.87 4.43 41.53
CA MET A 1 -23.79 3.02 41.07
C MET A 1 -22.75 2.92 39.98
N LYS A 2 -21.92 1.86 39.97
CA LYS A 2 -20.94 1.65 38.90
C LYS A 2 -21.71 1.36 37.60
N LYS A 3 -21.48 2.15 36.55
CA LYS A 3 -22.12 1.95 35.24
C LYS A 3 -21.66 0.59 34.67
N LYS A 4 -22.59 -0.19 34.12
CA LYS A 4 -22.33 -1.52 33.54
C LYS A 4 -21.76 -1.41 32.12
N ALA A 5 -20.69 -0.64 31.97
CA ALA A 5 -20.08 -0.39 30.68
C ALA A 5 -18.59 -0.04 30.80
N VAL A 6 -17.86 -0.22 29.70
CA VAL A 6 -16.47 0.22 29.56
C VAL A 6 -16.28 0.87 28.20
N TYR A 7 -15.55 1.98 28.18
CA TYR A 7 -15.15 2.64 26.94
C TYR A 7 -13.88 1.99 26.40
N VAL A 8 -13.82 1.67 25.12
CA VAL A 8 -12.64 1.09 24.47
C VAL A 8 -12.12 2.09 23.44
N ALA A 9 -10.90 2.58 23.65
CA ALA A 9 -10.22 3.51 22.75
C ALA A 9 -8.85 2.95 22.35
N ALA A 10 -8.34 3.39 21.20
CA ALA A 10 -7.02 3.01 20.72
C ALA A 10 -6.04 4.18 20.80
N THR A 11 -4.75 3.91 20.66
CA THR A 11 -3.72 4.94 20.60
C THR A 11 -3.56 5.57 19.22
N ARG A 12 -3.95 4.84 18.16
CA ARG A 12 -3.91 5.25 16.75
C ARG A 12 -5.08 4.65 15.97
N GLN A 13 -5.22 5.04 14.70
CA GLN A 13 -6.08 4.28 13.77
C GLN A 13 -5.45 2.91 13.50
N HIS A 14 -6.28 1.91 13.16
CA HIS A 14 -5.85 0.56 12.77
C HIS A 14 -5.08 -0.29 13.79
N VAL A 15 -5.12 0.07 15.07
CA VAL A 15 -4.54 -0.73 16.18
C VAL A 15 -5.35 -2.02 16.47
N GLY A 16 -6.44 -2.28 15.73
CA GLY A 16 -7.33 -3.44 15.95
C GLY A 16 -8.30 -3.24 17.12
N LYS A 17 -8.80 -2.01 17.30
CA LYS A 17 -9.84 -1.71 18.29
C LYS A 17 -11.12 -2.52 18.06
N THR A 18 -11.64 -2.50 16.82
CA THR A 18 -12.86 -3.22 16.47
C THR A 18 -12.72 -4.71 16.71
N SER A 19 -11.63 -5.34 16.25
CA SER A 19 -11.38 -6.76 16.51
C SER A 19 -11.24 -7.08 18.00
N THR A 20 -10.62 -6.19 18.78
CA THR A 20 -10.57 -6.31 20.24
C THR A 20 -11.96 -6.19 20.87
N CYS A 21 -12.80 -5.24 20.43
CA CYS A 21 -14.19 -5.11 20.87
C CYS A 21 -15.00 -6.37 20.57
N LEU A 22 -14.87 -6.94 19.37
CA LEU A 22 -15.53 -8.21 19.01
C LEU A 22 -15.03 -9.35 19.90
N GLY A 23 -13.73 -9.43 20.18
CA GLY A 23 -13.17 -10.40 21.12
C GLY A 23 -13.71 -10.24 22.55
N LEU A 24 -13.87 -8.99 23.01
CA LEU A 24 -14.49 -8.69 24.31
C LEU A 24 -15.97 -9.07 24.34
N LEU A 25 -16.73 -8.76 23.29
CA LEU A 25 -18.14 -9.16 23.15
C LEU A 25 -18.28 -10.69 23.18
N GLN A 26 -17.44 -11.41 22.43
CA GLN A 26 -17.39 -12.88 22.46
C GLN A 26 -17.02 -13.44 23.84
N GLY A 27 -16.16 -12.76 24.58
CA GLY A 27 -15.86 -13.12 25.98
C GLY A 27 -17.03 -12.86 26.92
N LEU A 28 -17.88 -11.87 26.62
CA LEU A 28 -19.05 -11.51 27.41
C LEU A 28 -20.26 -12.41 27.13
N THR A 29 -20.41 -13.00 25.94
CA THR A 29 -21.53 -13.93 25.65
C THR A 29 -21.56 -15.13 26.60
N ASN A 30 -20.41 -15.53 27.14
CA ASN A 30 -20.32 -16.61 28.14
C ASN A 30 -20.59 -16.15 29.59
N ARG A 31 -20.73 -14.85 29.83
CA ARG A 31 -20.82 -14.24 31.18
C ARG A 31 -22.05 -13.37 31.39
N CYS A 32 -22.70 -12.95 30.32
CA CYS A 32 -23.84 -12.05 30.32
C CYS A 32 -24.94 -12.66 29.45
N THR A 33 -26.20 -12.49 29.85
CA THR A 33 -27.34 -12.94 29.05
C THR A 33 -27.59 -11.94 27.92
N ASP A 34 -27.52 -10.65 28.24
CA ASP A 34 -27.72 -9.57 27.28
C ASP A 34 -26.49 -8.66 27.26
N ILE A 35 -25.91 -8.47 26.08
CA ILE A 35 -24.74 -7.61 25.89
C ILE A 35 -25.07 -6.43 24.98
N GLY A 36 -24.56 -5.27 25.35
CA GLY A 36 -24.73 -4.03 24.60
C GLY A 36 -23.48 -3.67 23.81
N PHE A 37 -23.68 -3.00 22.67
CA PHE A 37 -22.60 -2.37 21.91
C PHE A 37 -23.04 -0.97 21.48
N LEU A 38 -22.22 0.03 21.73
CA LEU A 38 -22.46 1.42 21.36
C LEU A 38 -21.23 1.99 20.68
N LYS A 39 -21.42 2.68 19.56
CA LYS A 39 -20.42 3.52 18.93
C LYS A 39 -20.90 4.98 18.96
N PRO A 40 -20.49 5.77 19.96
CA PRO A 40 -21.04 7.10 20.19
C PRO A 40 -20.84 8.05 19.00
N VAL A 41 -19.69 7.92 18.32
CA VAL A 41 -19.29 8.78 17.20
C VAL A 41 -18.74 7.91 16.07
N GLY A 42 -19.44 7.90 14.93
CA GLY A 42 -19.09 7.14 13.73
C GLY A 42 -18.52 8.02 12.61
N GLN A 43 -17.53 7.50 11.87
CA GLN A 43 -16.93 8.17 10.70
C GLN A 43 -17.19 7.41 9.39
N GLN A 44 -17.38 6.10 9.43
CA GLN A 44 -17.63 5.27 8.26
C GLN A 44 -18.99 4.60 8.39
N SER A 45 -19.95 5.03 7.56
CA SER A 45 -21.35 4.59 7.68
C SER A 45 -21.79 3.64 6.57
N VAL A 46 -22.65 2.68 6.91
CA VAL A 46 -23.39 1.80 5.98
C VAL A 46 -24.90 2.04 6.12
N LEU A 47 -25.66 1.67 5.09
CA LEU A 47 -27.13 1.65 5.15
C LEU A 47 -27.59 0.31 5.74
N VAL A 48 -28.48 0.37 6.72
CA VAL A 48 -29.13 -0.80 7.33
C VAL A 48 -30.65 -0.74 7.11
N ASP A 49 -31.34 -1.83 7.46
CA ASP A 49 -32.79 -1.96 7.33
C ASP A 49 -33.55 -0.73 7.85
N GLY A 50 -34.50 -0.26 7.05
CA GLY A 50 -35.24 0.98 7.31
C GLY A 50 -34.57 2.26 6.79
N GLY A 51 -33.47 2.15 6.03
CA GLY A 51 -32.82 3.29 5.37
C GLY A 51 -31.93 4.14 6.30
N LEU A 52 -31.66 3.63 7.51
CA LEU A 52 -30.84 4.32 8.50
C LEU A 52 -29.35 4.17 8.17
N ARG A 53 -28.57 5.23 8.38
CA ARG A 53 -27.10 5.18 8.32
C ARG A 53 -26.51 4.96 9.71
N VAL A 54 -25.71 3.92 9.86
CA VAL A 54 -24.98 3.60 11.10
C VAL A 54 -23.52 3.32 10.81
N ASP A 55 -22.65 3.43 11.82
CA ASP A 55 -21.26 3.04 11.67
C ASP A 55 -21.13 1.55 11.29
N LYS A 56 -20.17 1.22 10.42
CA LYS A 56 -19.95 -0.15 9.93
C LYS A 56 -19.71 -1.16 11.07
N ASP A 57 -19.05 -0.74 12.15
CA ASP A 57 -18.71 -1.64 13.26
C ASP A 57 -19.96 -1.99 14.09
N VAL A 58 -20.98 -1.13 14.07
CA VAL A 58 -22.30 -1.40 14.68
C VAL A 58 -23.04 -2.49 13.91
N ALA A 59 -23.01 -2.45 12.57
CA ALA A 59 -23.60 -3.49 11.73
C ALA A 59 -22.94 -4.85 12.02
N VAL A 60 -21.61 -4.90 11.98
CA VAL A 60 -20.83 -6.12 12.25
C VAL A 60 -21.12 -6.68 13.65
N ALA A 61 -21.04 -5.85 14.70
CA ALA A 61 -21.29 -6.31 16.07
C ALA A 61 -22.72 -6.83 16.25
N LYS A 62 -23.71 -6.16 15.66
CA LYS A 62 -25.12 -6.57 15.77
C LYS A 62 -25.40 -7.88 15.05
N GLU A 63 -24.87 -8.06 13.85
CA GLU A 63 -25.07 -9.27 13.04
C GLU A 63 -24.37 -10.49 13.67
N ILE A 64 -23.10 -10.36 14.07
CA ILE A 64 -22.33 -11.47 14.62
C ILE A 64 -22.88 -11.94 15.96
N PHE A 65 -23.20 -11.01 16.86
CA PHE A 65 -23.62 -11.33 18.23
C PHE A 65 -25.14 -11.34 18.43
N ASN A 66 -25.91 -11.11 17.37
CA ASN A 66 -27.38 -11.08 17.40
C ASN A 66 -27.91 -10.18 18.54
N LEU A 67 -27.48 -8.91 18.55
CA LEU A 67 -27.76 -7.94 19.62
C LEU A 67 -29.23 -7.47 19.59
N LYS A 68 -30.17 -8.36 19.93
CA LYS A 68 -31.62 -8.16 19.77
C LYS A 68 -32.19 -6.94 20.50
N LYS A 69 -31.62 -6.61 21.66
CA LYS A 69 -32.06 -5.47 22.50
C LYS A 69 -31.42 -4.13 22.13
N CYS A 70 -30.54 -4.11 21.14
CA CYS A 70 -29.87 -2.89 20.70
C CYS A 70 -30.46 -2.44 19.34
N HIS A 71 -31.13 -1.30 19.29
CA HIS A 71 -31.63 -0.74 18.02
C HIS A 71 -30.53 0.06 17.31
N TYR A 72 -30.49 -0.02 15.98
CA TYR A 72 -29.42 0.58 15.18
C TYR A 72 -29.24 2.08 15.43
N GLY A 73 -30.34 2.83 15.56
CA GLY A 73 -30.30 4.27 15.85
C GLY A 73 -29.69 4.60 17.20
N ASP A 74 -29.94 3.76 18.21
CA ASP A 74 -29.39 3.94 19.54
C ASP A 74 -27.90 3.55 19.59
N MET A 75 -27.46 2.63 18.73
CA MET A 75 -26.08 2.14 18.70
C MET A 75 -25.09 3.11 18.03
N SER A 76 -25.58 4.08 17.23
CA SER A 76 -24.76 5.00 16.44
C SER A 76 -25.33 6.44 16.45
N PRO A 77 -25.44 7.10 17.61
CA PRO A 77 -26.17 8.37 17.76
C PRO A 77 -25.62 9.55 16.96
N VAL A 78 -24.30 9.61 16.76
CA VAL A 78 -23.64 10.67 16.00
C VAL A 78 -22.81 10.06 14.89
N VAL A 79 -23.15 10.40 13.65
CA VAL A 79 -22.38 10.05 12.44
C VAL A 79 -21.89 11.36 11.83
N ILE A 80 -20.61 11.43 11.46
CA ILE A 80 -19.96 12.64 10.94
C ILE A 80 -19.90 12.57 9.40
N PRO A 81 -20.87 13.14 8.66
CA PRO A 81 -20.80 13.27 7.19
C PRO A 81 -19.84 14.39 6.73
N PRO A 82 -19.55 14.45 5.42
CA PRO A 82 -18.92 15.63 4.81
C PRO A 82 -19.67 16.92 5.16
N GLY A 83 -18.94 17.98 5.49
CA GLY A 83 -19.51 19.27 5.89
C GLY A 83 -19.84 19.41 7.37
N TYR A 84 -19.89 18.32 8.14
CA TYR A 84 -20.27 18.34 9.57
C TYR A 84 -19.41 19.27 10.43
N THR A 85 -18.09 19.26 10.22
CA THR A 85 -17.17 20.15 10.92
C THR A 85 -17.47 21.62 10.64
N ARG A 86 -17.83 21.97 9.40
CA ARG A 86 -18.20 23.34 9.03
C ARG A 86 -19.51 23.74 9.72
N ASP A 87 -20.51 22.86 9.71
CA ASP A 87 -21.79 23.12 10.36
C ASP A 87 -21.66 23.28 11.88
N PHE A 88 -20.72 22.59 12.52
CA PHE A 88 -20.38 22.80 13.93
C PHE A 88 -19.73 24.17 14.16
N LEU A 89 -18.72 24.53 13.36
CA LEU A 89 -18.04 25.84 13.47
C LEU A 89 -18.97 27.02 13.15
N ASP A 90 -19.95 26.81 12.26
CA ASP A 90 -21.01 27.77 11.94
C ASP A 90 -22.11 27.84 13.03
N GLY A 91 -22.03 27.01 14.08
CA GLY A 91 -22.99 26.97 15.18
C GLY A 91 -24.32 26.29 14.86
N LYS A 92 -24.47 25.65 13.69
CA LYS A 92 -25.67 24.88 13.33
C LYS A 92 -25.76 23.57 14.11
N ILE A 93 -24.61 23.03 14.50
CA ILE A 93 -24.49 21.87 15.38
C ILE A 93 -23.82 22.34 16.67
N THR A 94 -24.43 22.06 17.81
CA THR A 94 -23.88 22.44 19.11
C THR A 94 -23.32 21.24 19.83
N LEU A 95 -22.36 21.46 20.73
CA LEU A 95 -21.83 20.42 21.59
C LEU A 95 -22.95 19.68 22.35
N GLU A 96 -23.85 20.42 23.00
CA GLU A 96 -24.95 19.81 23.78
C GLU A 96 -25.92 19.01 22.92
N SER A 97 -26.17 19.42 21.66
CA SER A 97 -27.00 18.63 20.74
C SER A 97 -26.39 17.28 20.39
N GLN A 98 -25.05 17.17 20.44
CA GLN A 98 -24.34 15.92 20.20
C GLN A 98 -24.29 15.07 21.48
N LEU A 99 -23.90 15.67 22.60
CA LEU A 99 -23.79 14.97 23.89
C LEU A 99 -25.14 14.46 24.39
N SER A 100 -26.23 15.22 24.20
CA SER A 100 -27.58 14.75 24.55
C SER A 100 -27.98 13.46 23.82
N LYS A 101 -27.72 13.37 22.50
CA LYS A 101 -27.98 12.15 21.72
C LYS A 101 -27.14 10.98 22.24
N ILE A 102 -25.85 11.21 22.50
CA ILE A 102 -24.94 10.19 23.04
C ILE A 102 -25.41 9.70 24.40
N ARG A 103 -25.80 10.60 25.32
CA ARG A 103 -26.32 10.26 26.66
C ARG A 103 -27.59 9.40 26.54
N GLN A 104 -28.56 9.83 25.73
CA GLN A 104 -29.82 9.12 25.55
C GLN A 104 -29.58 7.70 25.02
N SER A 105 -28.81 7.57 23.93
CA SER A 105 -28.43 6.29 23.35
C SER A 105 -27.72 5.36 24.34
N PHE A 106 -26.78 5.91 25.11
CA PHE A 106 -26.06 5.16 26.13
C PHE A 106 -26.99 4.66 27.23
N GLU A 107 -27.91 5.49 27.73
CA GLU A 107 -28.89 5.08 28.74
C GLU A 107 -29.83 4.00 28.21
N THR A 108 -30.33 4.14 26.98
CA THR A 108 -31.18 3.13 26.33
C THR A 108 -30.47 1.78 26.25
N ILE A 109 -29.25 1.76 25.71
CA ILE A 109 -28.50 0.50 25.52
C ILE A 109 -28.08 -0.09 26.86
N THR A 110 -27.53 0.70 27.78
CA THR A 110 -27.03 0.17 29.06
C THR A 110 -28.13 -0.29 30.00
N SER A 111 -29.35 0.28 29.91
CA SER A 111 -30.48 -0.16 30.72
C SER A 111 -31.06 -1.49 30.24
N ALA A 112 -30.91 -1.81 28.95
CA ALA A 112 -31.43 -3.03 28.34
C ALA A 112 -30.47 -4.23 28.43
N ASN A 113 -29.21 -4.03 28.81
CA ASN A 113 -28.16 -5.04 28.74
C ASN A 113 -27.38 -5.18 30.07
N ASP A 114 -26.83 -6.36 30.33
CA ASP A 114 -26.05 -6.66 31.54
C ASP A 114 -24.69 -5.97 31.53
N PHE A 115 -24.09 -5.80 30.35
CA PHE A 115 -22.85 -5.08 30.17
C PHE A 115 -22.75 -4.51 28.77
N THR A 116 -22.23 -3.29 28.63
CA THR A 116 -22.11 -2.61 27.33
C THR A 116 -20.65 -2.28 27.01
N ILE A 117 -20.22 -2.65 25.81
CA ILE A 117 -18.95 -2.18 25.23
C ILE A 117 -19.23 -0.89 24.47
N VAL A 118 -18.55 0.19 24.85
CA VAL A 118 -18.63 1.47 24.15
C VAL A 118 -17.35 1.66 23.34
N GLU A 119 -17.45 1.60 22.02
CA GLU A 119 -16.29 1.72 21.14
C GLU A 119 -16.09 3.18 20.68
N GLY A 120 -14.88 3.72 20.89
CA GLY A 120 -14.51 5.06 20.41
C GLY A 120 -14.16 5.12 18.92
N THR A 121 -13.68 6.27 18.45
CA THR A 121 -13.21 6.48 17.06
C THR A 121 -11.73 6.87 17.02
N GLY A 122 -10.94 6.26 16.14
CA GLY A 122 -9.48 6.49 16.07
C GLY A 122 -8.75 6.50 17.42
N HIS A 123 -7.92 7.52 17.64
CA HIS A 123 -7.17 7.78 18.89
C HIS A 123 -7.94 8.66 19.89
N THR A 124 -7.50 8.81 21.14
CA THR A 124 -8.31 9.46 22.21
C THR A 124 -8.68 10.92 21.94
N GLY A 125 -7.93 11.62 21.07
CA GLY A 125 -8.18 13.01 20.66
C GLY A 125 -8.97 13.18 19.36
N VAL A 126 -9.31 12.10 18.64
CA VAL A 126 -10.14 12.22 17.41
C VAL A 126 -11.50 12.77 17.77
N GLY A 127 -11.98 13.76 17.01
CA GLY A 127 -13.24 14.47 17.28
C GLY A 127 -13.06 15.78 18.06
N SER A 128 -11.84 16.17 18.43
CA SER A 128 -11.60 17.42 19.18
C SER A 128 -12.03 18.69 18.43
N ILE A 129 -11.99 18.70 17.10
CA ILE A 129 -12.45 19.86 16.30
C ILE A 129 -13.96 20.13 16.42
N VAL A 130 -14.74 19.11 16.79
CA VAL A 130 -16.19 19.22 17.05
C VAL A 130 -16.50 18.98 18.53
N ASP A 131 -15.49 19.10 19.39
CA ASP A 131 -15.58 19.03 20.85
C ASP A 131 -16.12 17.71 21.43
N ILE A 132 -16.13 16.61 20.68
CA ILE A 132 -16.61 15.29 21.12
C ILE A 132 -15.56 14.19 20.94
N ASN A 133 -14.36 14.42 21.48
CA ASN A 133 -13.31 13.39 21.47
C ASN A 133 -13.60 12.24 22.44
N ASN A 134 -12.92 11.09 22.25
CA ASN A 134 -13.21 9.88 23.02
C ASN A 134 -13.08 10.08 24.54
N ALA A 135 -12.08 10.83 24.99
CA ALA A 135 -11.88 11.07 26.43
C ALA A 135 -13.04 11.89 27.00
N ARG A 136 -13.45 12.97 26.33
CA ARG A 136 -14.59 13.77 26.75
C ARG A 136 -15.88 12.96 26.75
N VAL A 137 -16.13 12.16 25.71
CA VAL A 137 -17.34 11.32 25.65
C VAL A 137 -17.34 10.30 26.80
N ALA A 138 -16.22 9.66 27.10
CA ALA A 138 -16.12 8.75 28.24
C ALA A 138 -16.37 9.47 29.59
N ALA A 139 -15.86 10.69 29.75
CA ALA A 139 -16.10 11.53 30.92
C ALA A 139 -17.59 11.90 31.05
N GLU A 140 -18.21 12.32 29.95
CA GLU A 140 -19.64 12.67 29.89
C GLU A 140 -20.54 11.49 30.28
N LEU A 141 -20.20 10.29 29.82
CA LEU A 141 -20.92 9.06 30.14
C LEU A 141 -20.62 8.53 31.56
N GLY A 142 -19.57 9.05 32.21
CA GLY A 142 -19.13 8.64 33.54
C GLY A 142 -18.60 7.20 33.58
N ILE A 143 -17.89 6.76 32.54
CA ILE A 143 -17.38 5.38 32.42
C ILE A 143 -15.86 5.30 32.36
N GLU A 144 -15.31 4.19 32.87
CA GLU A 144 -13.86 3.91 32.81
C GLU A 144 -13.46 3.48 31.37
N MET A 145 -12.20 3.70 31.01
CA MET A 145 -11.67 3.42 29.66
C MET A 145 -10.64 2.29 29.65
N VAL A 146 -10.63 1.46 28.62
CA VAL A 146 -9.54 0.55 28.26
C VAL A 146 -8.82 1.12 27.03
N LEU A 147 -7.49 1.20 27.11
CA LEU A 147 -6.66 1.68 26.01
C LEU A 147 -6.02 0.50 25.27
N ILE A 148 -6.06 0.55 23.95
CA ILE A 148 -5.44 -0.45 23.08
C ILE A 148 -4.26 0.20 22.35
N ALA A 149 -3.09 -0.45 22.39
CA ALA A 149 -1.89 -0.06 21.67
C ALA A 149 -1.31 -1.25 20.89
N ASN A 150 -0.54 -0.99 19.83
CA ASN A 150 0.18 -2.05 19.12
C ASN A 150 1.37 -2.54 19.95
N GLY A 151 1.88 -3.74 19.67
CA GLY A 151 3.05 -4.30 20.34
C GLY A 151 4.33 -3.48 20.15
N GLY A 152 5.20 -3.54 21.17
CA GLY A 152 6.46 -2.80 21.24
C GLY A 152 6.62 -2.14 22.61
N ILE A 153 7.81 -2.12 23.20
CA ILE A 153 7.98 -1.55 24.55
C ILE A 153 7.98 -0.02 24.48
N GLY A 154 8.92 0.57 23.73
CA GLY A 154 9.05 2.02 23.61
C GLY A 154 7.88 2.65 22.85
N SER A 155 7.69 2.23 21.60
CA SER A 155 6.67 2.79 20.70
C SER A 155 5.26 2.74 21.29
N ALA A 156 4.86 1.61 21.88
CA ALA A 156 3.53 1.49 22.49
C ALA A 156 3.38 2.36 23.74
N PHE A 157 4.43 2.49 24.55
CA PHE A 157 4.39 3.32 25.74
C PHE A 157 4.28 4.81 25.38
N ASP A 158 5.04 5.28 24.39
CA ASP A 158 4.98 6.67 23.91
C ASP A 158 3.56 7.01 23.41
N ASP A 159 2.98 6.11 22.62
CA ASP A 159 1.61 6.20 22.14
C ASP A 159 0.57 6.24 23.26
N LEU A 160 0.71 5.34 24.23
CA LEU A 160 -0.17 5.30 25.38
C LEU A 160 0.00 6.57 26.21
N ALA A 161 1.20 7.10 26.39
CA ALA A 161 1.44 8.29 27.19
C ALA A 161 0.73 9.51 26.61
N LEU A 162 0.80 9.69 25.28
CA LEU A 162 0.07 10.74 24.57
C LEU A 162 -1.45 10.59 24.79
N ASN A 163 -1.98 9.39 24.60
CA ASN A 163 -3.43 9.15 24.69
C ASN A 163 -3.96 9.19 26.13
N TYR A 164 -3.14 8.75 27.09
CA TYR A 164 -3.41 8.78 28.52
C TYR A 164 -3.43 10.21 29.06
N SER A 165 -2.62 11.12 28.50
CA SER A 165 -2.65 12.55 28.87
C SER A 165 -4.04 13.16 28.63
N MET A 166 -4.69 12.80 27.52
CA MET A 166 -6.06 13.25 27.21
C MET A 166 -7.08 12.66 28.19
N CYS A 167 -6.90 11.39 28.60
CA CYS A 167 -7.76 10.80 29.63
C CYS A 167 -7.61 11.53 30.97
N LYS A 168 -6.39 11.91 31.34
CA LYS A 168 -6.12 12.71 32.55
C LYS A 168 -6.78 14.07 32.51
N GLU A 169 -6.67 14.78 31.38
CA GLU A 169 -7.28 16.10 31.19
C GLU A 169 -8.79 16.10 31.46
N TYR A 170 -9.49 15.08 30.95
CA TYR A 170 -10.93 14.92 31.15
C TYR A 170 -11.31 14.11 32.41
N GLY A 171 -10.34 13.77 33.27
CA GLY A 171 -10.59 13.00 34.49
C GLY A 171 -11.08 11.56 34.28
N VAL A 172 -10.86 10.98 33.10
CA VAL A 172 -11.26 9.61 32.77
C VAL A 172 -10.28 8.61 33.36
N LYS A 173 -10.80 7.70 34.17
CA LYS A 173 -10.00 6.61 34.73
C LYS A 173 -9.76 5.52 33.69
N VAL A 174 -8.49 5.23 33.42
CA VAL A 174 -8.09 4.09 32.59
C VAL A 174 -8.05 2.81 33.43
N ARG A 175 -8.90 1.84 33.09
CA ARG A 175 -9.07 0.57 33.79
C ARG A 175 -7.99 -0.45 33.46
N GLY A 176 -7.41 -0.37 32.27
CA GLY A 176 -6.33 -1.25 31.84
C GLY A 176 -5.88 -0.97 30.41
N VAL A 177 -4.74 -1.57 30.05
CA VAL A 177 -4.16 -1.53 28.70
C VAL A 177 -4.21 -2.92 28.07
N ILE A 178 -4.53 -2.98 26.78
CA ILE A 178 -4.37 -4.17 25.94
C ILE A 178 -3.31 -3.86 24.89
N LEU A 179 -2.29 -4.72 24.79
CA LEU A 179 -1.34 -4.69 23.68
C LEU A 179 -1.82 -5.64 22.60
N ASN A 180 -2.06 -5.13 21.40
CA ASN A 180 -2.54 -5.89 20.25
C ASN A 180 -1.44 -6.06 19.21
N LYS A 181 -1.61 -7.04 18.30
CA LYS A 181 -0.65 -7.34 17.23
C LYS A 181 0.78 -7.55 17.73
N VAL A 182 0.92 -8.19 18.90
CA VAL A 182 2.24 -8.47 19.49
C VAL A 182 2.85 -9.66 18.76
N ARG A 183 4.11 -9.53 18.33
CA ARG A 183 4.81 -10.68 17.74
C ARG A 183 4.83 -11.85 18.73
N GLU A 184 4.55 -13.06 18.25
CA GLU A 184 4.45 -14.25 19.12
C GLU A 184 5.69 -14.44 19.99
N ASP A 185 6.88 -14.24 19.43
CA ASP A 185 8.18 -14.35 20.12
C ASP A 185 8.43 -13.29 21.20
N LYS A 186 7.52 -12.30 21.35
CA LYS A 186 7.64 -11.17 22.29
C LYS A 186 6.54 -11.13 23.35
N ILE A 187 5.59 -12.07 23.33
CA ILE A 187 4.43 -12.05 24.25
C ILE A 187 4.86 -12.10 25.72
N ASP A 188 5.72 -13.06 26.07
CA ASP A 188 6.18 -13.22 27.46
C ASP A 188 6.95 -11.98 27.93
N MET A 189 7.79 -11.43 27.05
CA MET A 189 8.50 -10.18 27.32
C MET A 189 7.53 -9.02 27.58
N MET A 190 6.42 -8.92 26.86
CA MET A 190 5.42 -7.86 27.11
C MET A 190 4.77 -8.03 28.48
N TRP A 191 4.41 -9.25 28.86
CA TRP A 191 3.86 -9.53 30.20
C TRP A 191 4.84 -9.20 31.32
N ASP A 192 6.14 -9.39 31.11
CA ASP A 192 7.17 -9.13 32.12
C ASP A 192 7.52 -7.66 32.29
N TYR A 193 7.64 -6.91 31.20
CA TYR A 193 8.21 -5.56 31.22
C TYR A 193 7.15 -4.46 31.20
N PHE A 194 6.06 -4.65 30.46
CA PHE A 194 5.09 -3.58 30.29
C PHE A 194 4.33 -3.20 31.57
N PRO A 195 3.98 -4.14 32.48
CA PRO A 195 3.43 -3.77 33.79
C PRO A 195 4.37 -2.88 34.63
N LYS A 196 5.69 -3.05 34.48
CA LYS A 196 6.68 -2.18 35.15
C LYS A 196 6.60 -0.75 34.62
N ALA A 197 6.42 -0.60 33.31
CA ALA A 197 6.26 0.70 32.65
C ALA A 197 4.94 1.38 33.03
N LEU A 198 3.83 0.63 33.19
CA LEU A 198 2.52 1.18 33.57
C LEU A 198 2.36 1.44 35.08
N LYS A 199 3.26 0.92 35.92
CA LYS A 199 3.23 1.07 37.39
C LYS A 199 3.06 2.54 37.84
N PRO A 200 3.77 3.54 37.29
CA PRO A 200 3.61 4.95 37.68
C PRO A 200 2.21 5.51 37.37
N TRP A 201 1.46 4.91 36.45
CA TRP A 201 0.10 5.32 36.12
C TRP A 201 -0.96 4.63 36.98
N GLY A 202 -0.58 3.59 37.73
CA GLY A 202 -1.53 2.76 38.47
C GLY A 202 -2.50 2.00 37.56
N VAL A 203 -2.12 1.76 36.30
CA VAL A 203 -2.95 1.08 35.29
C VAL A 203 -2.40 -0.32 35.05
N PRO A 204 -3.23 -1.39 35.10
CA PRO A 204 -2.77 -2.73 34.80
C PRO A 204 -2.69 -2.99 33.30
N LEU A 205 -1.72 -3.81 32.88
CA LEU A 205 -1.79 -4.53 31.61
C LEU A 205 -2.81 -5.67 31.77
N ILE A 206 -3.86 -5.68 30.96
CA ILE A 206 -4.97 -6.64 31.06
C ILE A 206 -5.07 -7.59 29.86
N GLY A 207 -4.26 -7.39 28.82
CA GLY A 207 -4.20 -8.29 27.67
C GLY A 207 -2.98 -8.07 26.80
N VAL A 208 -2.48 -9.16 26.21
CA VAL A 208 -1.46 -9.18 25.17
C VAL A 208 -1.97 -10.13 24.10
N VAL A 209 -2.30 -9.59 22.93
CA VAL A 209 -2.92 -10.33 21.82
C VAL A 209 -1.85 -10.56 20.73
N PRO A 210 -1.59 -11.82 20.33
CA PRO A 210 -0.65 -12.14 19.26
C PRO A 210 -1.06 -11.50 17.93
N ASN A 211 -0.09 -11.24 17.08
CA ASN A 211 -0.35 -10.98 15.67
C ASN A 211 -0.71 -12.32 14.97
N LEU A 212 -2.00 -12.57 14.77
CA LEU A 212 -2.50 -13.79 14.14
C LEU A 212 -2.62 -13.59 12.63
N ASN A 213 -1.68 -14.16 11.87
CA ASN A 213 -1.69 -14.08 10.40
C ASN A 213 -2.96 -14.67 9.74
N THR A 214 -3.71 -15.53 10.44
CA THR A 214 -4.97 -16.14 9.96
C THR A 214 -6.16 -15.20 10.00
N LEU A 215 -6.13 -14.15 10.83
CA LEU A 215 -7.16 -13.10 10.81
C LEU A 215 -7.02 -12.16 9.61
N ALA A 216 -5.89 -12.21 8.90
CA ALA A 216 -5.62 -11.45 7.68
C ALA A 216 -5.78 -12.30 6.39
N SER A 217 -6.12 -13.59 6.50
CA SER A 217 -6.27 -14.49 5.36
C SER A 217 -7.74 -14.60 4.91
N HIS A 218 -7.97 -14.40 3.61
CA HIS A 218 -9.31 -14.40 3.01
C HIS A 218 -9.84 -15.81 2.77
N SER A 219 -11.15 -15.95 2.95
CA SER A 219 -11.94 -17.16 2.69
C SER A 219 -12.63 -17.14 1.33
N MET A 220 -13.15 -18.28 0.86
CA MET A 220 -13.98 -18.30 -0.36
C MET A 220 -15.23 -17.43 -0.25
N SER A 221 -15.82 -17.32 0.95
CA SER A 221 -16.96 -16.43 1.21
C SER A 221 -16.61 -14.97 0.97
N ASP A 222 -15.38 -14.57 1.29
CA ASP A 222 -14.91 -13.21 1.07
C ASP A 222 -14.77 -12.92 -0.43
N PHE A 223 -14.30 -13.90 -1.21
CA PHE A 223 -14.24 -13.80 -2.67
C PHE A 223 -15.63 -13.85 -3.34
N GLU A 224 -16.59 -14.59 -2.81
CA GLU A 224 -17.98 -14.54 -3.26
C GLU A 224 -18.57 -13.13 -3.09
N GLY A 225 -18.29 -12.47 -1.97
CA GLY A 225 -18.65 -11.07 -1.73
C GLY A 225 -17.93 -10.11 -2.69
N LEU A 226 -16.61 -10.29 -2.84
CA LEU A 226 -15.77 -9.45 -3.71
C LEU A 226 -16.22 -9.46 -5.18
N PHE A 227 -16.64 -10.62 -5.68
CA PHE A 227 -17.06 -10.81 -7.07
C PHE A 227 -18.57 -10.85 -7.27
N ASN A 228 -19.35 -10.72 -6.19
CA ASN A 228 -20.80 -10.85 -6.19
C ASN A 228 -21.28 -12.12 -6.93
N THR A 229 -20.67 -13.26 -6.59
CA THR A 229 -20.89 -14.55 -7.26
C THR A 229 -20.98 -15.67 -6.23
N LYS A 230 -21.25 -16.90 -6.68
CA LYS A 230 -21.32 -18.09 -5.82
C LYS A 230 -20.27 -19.11 -6.22
N LEU A 231 -19.82 -19.89 -5.24
CA LEU A 231 -19.00 -21.08 -5.47
C LEU A 231 -19.69 -22.01 -6.48
N LEU A 232 -18.93 -22.47 -7.47
CA LEU A 232 -19.35 -23.48 -8.44
C LEU A 232 -19.28 -24.89 -7.84
N SER A 233 -18.41 -25.12 -6.85
CA SER A 233 -18.15 -26.45 -6.28
C SER A 233 -17.75 -26.36 -4.80
N ALA A 234 -17.87 -27.50 -4.10
CA ALA A 234 -17.56 -27.66 -2.68
C ALA A 234 -18.14 -26.57 -1.74
N PRO A 235 -19.47 -26.33 -1.72
CA PRO A 235 -20.09 -25.28 -0.91
C PRO A 235 -19.90 -25.45 0.61
N HIS A 236 -19.65 -26.68 1.08
CA HIS A 236 -19.34 -26.93 2.49
C HIS A 236 -17.94 -26.43 2.90
N ARG A 237 -17.08 -26.09 1.92
CA ARG A 237 -15.73 -25.53 2.11
C ARG A 237 -15.70 -24.00 1.93
N ARG A 238 -16.86 -23.36 1.99
CA ARG A 238 -17.06 -21.91 1.75
C ARG A 238 -16.25 -20.99 2.66
N PHE A 239 -15.94 -21.41 3.89
CA PHE A 239 -15.14 -20.60 4.84
C PHE A 239 -13.66 -20.98 4.87
N GLN A 240 -13.19 -21.79 3.91
CA GLN A 240 -11.78 -22.14 3.81
C GLN A 240 -10.94 -20.92 3.46
N GLN A 241 -9.89 -20.69 4.25
CA GLN A 241 -8.95 -19.59 4.10
C GLN A 241 -7.71 -19.98 3.28
N PHE A 242 -7.12 -19.01 2.59
CA PHE A 242 -5.92 -19.21 1.77
C PHE A 242 -4.77 -18.33 2.26
N LYS A 243 -3.55 -18.90 2.30
CA LYS A 243 -2.33 -18.22 2.75
C LYS A 243 -1.72 -17.30 1.69
N GLY A 244 -2.23 -17.34 0.47
CA GLY A 244 -1.79 -16.49 -0.62
C GLY A 244 -2.59 -16.72 -1.88
N THR A 245 -2.44 -15.81 -2.83
CA THR A 245 -3.06 -15.88 -4.15
C THR A 245 -1.99 -15.87 -5.24
N SER A 246 -2.18 -16.63 -6.31
CA SER A 246 -1.29 -16.65 -7.47
C SER A 246 -2.07 -16.69 -8.76
N LEU A 247 -1.75 -15.79 -9.68
CA LEU A 247 -2.18 -15.90 -11.07
C LEU A 247 -1.39 -17.02 -11.77
N VAL A 248 -2.08 -17.89 -12.51
CA VAL A 248 -1.46 -18.97 -13.30
C VAL A 248 -1.15 -18.46 -14.71
N THR A 249 0.03 -17.87 -14.89
CA THR A 249 0.52 -17.41 -16.21
C THR A 249 1.33 -18.48 -16.96
N SER A 250 1.83 -19.50 -16.24
CA SER A 250 2.65 -20.56 -16.82
C SER A 250 1.82 -21.65 -17.53
N GLY A 251 2.47 -22.44 -18.39
CA GLY A 251 1.87 -23.66 -18.95
C GLY A 251 1.65 -24.77 -17.89
N LEU A 252 0.77 -25.74 -18.22
CA LEU A 252 0.33 -26.81 -17.32
C LEU A 252 1.49 -27.57 -16.63
N ARG A 253 2.55 -27.93 -17.36
CA ARG A 253 3.69 -28.66 -16.79
C ARG A 253 4.31 -27.95 -15.59
N ARG A 254 4.53 -26.63 -15.70
CA ARG A 254 5.11 -25.83 -14.59
C ARG A 254 4.12 -25.66 -13.46
N PHE A 255 2.83 -25.54 -13.78
CA PHE A 255 1.78 -25.43 -12.79
C PHE A 255 1.65 -26.71 -11.94
N LEU A 256 1.70 -27.91 -12.53
CA LEU A 256 1.68 -29.18 -11.80
C LEU A 256 2.90 -29.36 -10.88
N VAL A 257 4.08 -28.90 -11.31
CA VAL A 257 5.28 -28.86 -10.44
C VAL A 257 5.05 -27.95 -9.23
N LYS A 258 4.39 -26.80 -9.44
CA LYS A 258 4.03 -25.87 -8.36
C LYS A 258 3.08 -26.54 -7.35
N LEU A 259 2.01 -27.15 -7.84
CA LEU A 259 1.02 -27.86 -7.00
C LEU A 259 1.66 -29.00 -6.19
N SER A 260 2.63 -29.72 -6.76
CA SER A 260 3.28 -30.86 -6.09
C SER A 260 4.30 -30.49 -5.00
N SER A 261 4.60 -29.21 -4.80
CA SER A 261 5.71 -28.77 -3.94
C SER A 261 5.38 -28.61 -2.45
N ASN A 262 4.17 -28.98 -2.01
CA ASN A 262 3.58 -28.75 -0.68
C ASN A 262 3.46 -27.28 -0.24
N ARG A 263 4.32 -26.37 -0.72
CA ARG A 263 4.32 -24.93 -0.45
C ARG A 263 3.00 -24.25 -0.84
N TYR A 264 2.29 -24.81 -1.82
CA TYR A 264 1.08 -24.21 -2.36
C TYR A 264 -0.20 -25.00 -2.05
N ASN A 265 -0.17 -25.83 -1.01
CA ASN A 265 -1.35 -26.62 -0.63
C ASN A 265 -2.50 -25.76 -0.12
N ASP A 266 -2.23 -24.60 0.50
CA ASP A 266 -3.25 -23.67 1.01
C ASP A 266 -3.32 -22.37 0.18
N HIS A 267 -3.13 -22.45 -1.14
CA HIS A 267 -3.10 -21.29 -2.04
C HIS A 267 -4.36 -21.17 -2.90
N LEU A 268 -4.79 -19.93 -3.15
CA LEU A 268 -5.79 -19.61 -4.16
C LEU A 268 -5.11 -19.38 -5.51
N PHE A 269 -5.57 -20.08 -6.53
CA PHE A 269 -5.08 -19.90 -7.90
C PHE A 269 -6.11 -19.17 -8.75
N VAL A 270 -5.65 -18.26 -9.60
CA VAL A 270 -6.50 -17.52 -10.53
C VAL A 270 -6.12 -17.89 -11.96
N THR A 271 -7.09 -18.18 -12.81
CA THR A 271 -6.88 -18.48 -14.23
C THR A 271 -8.09 -18.07 -15.06
N HIS A 272 -7.86 -17.74 -16.34
CA HIS A 272 -8.96 -17.48 -17.28
C HIS A 272 -9.78 -18.75 -17.54
N ALA A 273 -11.09 -18.61 -17.71
CA ALA A 273 -12.04 -19.70 -17.93
C ALA A 273 -11.77 -20.51 -19.21
N SER A 274 -11.07 -19.93 -20.19
CA SER A 274 -10.64 -20.62 -21.42
C SER A 274 -9.45 -21.58 -21.24
N ARG A 275 -8.76 -21.54 -20.09
CA ARG A 275 -7.59 -22.39 -19.79
C ARG A 275 -8.02 -23.78 -19.30
N ASN A 276 -8.68 -24.53 -20.16
CA ASN A 276 -9.15 -25.90 -19.88
C ASN A 276 -8.02 -26.81 -19.37
N ASP A 277 -6.80 -26.64 -19.88
CA ASP A 277 -5.60 -27.38 -19.45
C ASP A 277 -5.31 -27.16 -17.96
N ILE A 278 -5.38 -25.91 -17.49
CA ILE A 278 -5.12 -25.53 -16.08
C ILE A 278 -6.26 -26.00 -15.19
N ILE A 279 -7.51 -25.82 -15.62
CA ILE A 279 -8.70 -26.25 -14.87
C ILE A 279 -8.64 -27.76 -14.63
N LEU A 280 -8.50 -28.55 -15.70
CA LEU A 280 -8.43 -30.01 -15.59
C LEU A 280 -7.18 -30.46 -14.82
N GLY A 281 -6.04 -29.80 -15.01
CA GLY A 281 -4.82 -30.07 -14.26
C GLY A 281 -4.98 -29.86 -12.75
N PHE A 282 -5.63 -28.77 -12.35
CA PHE A 282 -5.92 -28.46 -10.96
C PHE A 282 -6.88 -29.49 -10.34
N LEU A 283 -7.99 -29.80 -11.03
CA LEU A 283 -8.98 -30.76 -10.55
C LEU A 283 -8.40 -32.18 -10.44
N SER A 284 -7.61 -32.60 -11.44
CA SER A 284 -6.91 -33.89 -11.43
C SER A 284 -5.90 -33.97 -10.28
N HIS A 285 -5.13 -32.89 -10.04
CA HIS A 285 -4.21 -32.84 -8.90
C HIS A 285 -4.95 -32.96 -7.56
N SER A 286 -6.06 -32.21 -7.39
CA SER A 286 -6.87 -32.28 -6.16
C SER A 286 -7.36 -33.70 -5.86
N GLN A 287 -7.89 -34.39 -6.88
CA GLN A 287 -8.36 -35.76 -6.75
C GLN A 287 -7.20 -36.72 -6.43
N HIS A 288 -6.08 -36.59 -7.13
CA HIS A 288 -4.89 -37.42 -6.88
C HIS A 288 -4.34 -37.21 -5.47
N TYR A 289 -4.30 -35.96 -5.00
CA TYR A 289 -3.86 -35.61 -3.65
C TYR A 289 -4.74 -36.28 -2.59
N ALA A 290 -6.07 -36.23 -2.76
CA ALA A 290 -7.02 -36.89 -1.87
C ALA A 290 -6.84 -38.41 -1.85
N LEU A 291 -6.70 -39.04 -3.01
CA LEU A 291 -6.45 -40.48 -3.11
C LEU A 291 -5.12 -40.91 -2.47
N LYS A 292 -4.08 -40.08 -2.58
CA LYS A 292 -2.74 -40.40 -2.10
C LYS A 292 -2.57 -40.15 -0.59
N THR A 293 -3.18 -39.09 -0.07
CA THR A 293 -2.97 -38.63 1.32
C THR A 293 -4.11 -38.98 2.27
N GLY A 294 -5.28 -39.33 1.74
CA GLY A 294 -6.50 -39.49 2.53
C GLY A 294 -7.09 -38.17 3.05
N GLN A 295 -6.56 -37.02 2.60
CA GLN A 295 -6.97 -35.68 3.01
C GLN A 295 -7.36 -34.84 1.78
N PRO A 296 -8.37 -33.96 1.88
CA PRO A 296 -8.72 -33.08 0.77
C PRO A 296 -7.57 -32.11 0.45
N PHE A 297 -7.40 -31.76 -0.82
CA PHE A 297 -6.47 -30.70 -1.21
C PHE A 297 -7.01 -29.33 -0.76
N ASN A 298 -6.20 -28.53 -0.09
CA ASN A 298 -6.59 -27.23 0.49
C ASN A 298 -6.45 -26.04 -0.47
N GLY A 299 -6.14 -26.29 -1.75
CA GLY A 299 -6.09 -25.23 -2.74
C GLY A 299 -7.49 -24.80 -3.17
N GLY A 300 -7.59 -23.60 -3.74
CA GLY A 300 -8.82 -23.10 -4.36
C GLY A 300 -8.55 -22.54 -5.75
N LEU A 301 -9.59 -22.45 -6.58
CA LEU A 301 -9.49 -21.93 -7.95
C LEU A 301 -10.51 -20.83 -8.21
N VAL A 302 -10.07 -19.69 -8.73
CA VAL A 302 -10.92 -18.64 -9.28
C VAL A 302 -10.78 -18.64 -10.79
N LEU A 303 -11.91 -18.83 -11.46
CA LEU A 303 -12.05 -18.72 -12.90
C LEU A 303 -12.48 -17.30 -13.25
N THR A 304 -11.80 -16.69 -14.20
CA THR A 304 -12.09 -15.31 -14.65
C THR A 304 -12.56 -15.31 -16.11
N GLY A 305 -13.39 -14.34 -16.48
CA GLY A 305 -13.96 -14.22 -17.81
C GLY A 305 -15.19 -13.31 -17.81
N ILE A 306 -15.52 -12.70 -18.95
CA ILE A 306 -16.73 -11.90 -19.12
C ILE A 306 -17.84 -12.76 -19.75
N PRO A 307 -18.93 -13.06 -19.02
CA PRO A 307 -20.10 -13.70 -19.60
C PRO A 307 -20.74 -12.87 -20.72
N PRO A 308 -21.37 -13.50 -21.72
CA PRO A 308 -21.45 -14.96 -21.94
C PRO A 308 -20.24 -15.53 -22.69
N VAL A 309 -19.29 -14.68 -23.11
CA VAL A 309 -18.19 -15.03 -24.02
C VAL A 309 -17.21 -16.00 -23.37
N ASP A 310 -16.83 -15.72 -22.13
CA ASP A 310 -15.76 -16.45 -21.44
C ASP A 310 -16.31 -17.33 -20.32
N GLN A 311 -17.05 -18.38 -20.68
CA GLN A 311 -17.51 -19.39 -19.72
C GLN A 311 -16.82 -20.73 -19.95
N PRO A 312 -16.59 -21.53 -18.89
CA PRO A 312 -16.19 -22.92 -19.07
C PRO A 312 -17.21 -23.65 -19.95
N GLN A 313 -16.72 -24.48 -20.86
CA GLN A 313 -17.56 -25.34 -21.71
C GLN A 313 -18.42 -26.26 -20.83
N ASP A 314 -19.62 -26.62 -21.29
CA ASP A 314 -20.61 -27.38 -20.50
C ASP A 314 -20.01 -28.62 -19.81
N TYR A 315 -19.24 -29.42 -20.54
CA TYR A 315 -18.61 -30.62 -19.97
C TYR A 315 -17.53 -30.29 -18.91
N ILE A 316 -16.82 -29.16 -19.02
CA ILE A 316 -15.89 -28.69 -17.99
C ILE A 316 -16.67 -28.23 -16.76
N MET A 317 -17.79 -27.53 -16.94
CA MET A 317 -18.67 -27.11 -15.85
C MET A 317 -19.24 -28.31 -15.09
N GLU A 318 -19.64 -29.38 -15.78
CA GLU A 318 -20.06 -30.64 -15.13
C GLU A 318 -18.95 -31.27 -14.29
N ILE A 319 -17.69 -31.21 -14.74
CA ILE A 319 -16.55 -31.72 -13.97
C ILE A 319 -16.30 -30.83 -12.74
N ILE A 320 -16.33 -29.50 -12.90
CA ILE A 320 -16.14 -28.54 -11.80
C ILE A 320 -17.19 -28.77 -10.72
N THR A 321 -18.48 -28.79 -11.07
CA THR A 321 -19.60 -28.88 -10.12
C THR A 321 -19.58 -30.16 -9.28
N ARG A 322 -18.97 -31.24 -9.78
CA ARG A 322 -18.80 -32.52 -9.06
C ARG A 322 -17.51 -32.60 -8.24
N ALA A 323 -16.60 -31.63 -8.37
CA ALA A 323 -15.31 -31.67 -7.71
C ALA A 323 -15.40 -31.26 -6.23
N ASP A 324 -14.67 -31.96 -5.36
CA ASP A 324 -14.58 -31.65 -3.92
C ASP A 324 -13.45 -30.67 -3.59
N VAL A 325 -13.35 -29.60 -4.38
CA VAL A 325 -12.39 -28.50 -4.20
C VAL A 325 -13.09 -27.18 -4.49
N PRO A 326 -12.82 -26.09 -3.74
CA PRO A 326 -13.51 -24.83 -3.96
C PRO A 326 -13.12 -24.21 -5.30
N VAL A 327 -14.12 -24.00 -6.17
CA VAL A 327 -13.99 -23.27 -7.42
C VAL A 327 -15.01 -22.14 -7.47
N LEU A 328 -14.59 -20.94 -7.84
CA LEU A 328 -15.43 -19.75 -7.98
C LEU A 328 -15.31 -19.21 -9.41
N TYR A 329 -16.40 -18.67 -9.96
CA TYR A 329 -16.34 -17.91 -11.21
C TYR A 329 -16.55 -16.42 -10.95
N ALA A 330 -15.53 -15.64 -11.26
CA ALA A 330 -15.53 -14.19 -11.18
C ALA A 330 -15.86 -13.60 -12.56
N PRO A 331 -17.02 -12.93 -12.74
CA PRO A 331 -17.50 -12.43 -14.03
C PRO A 331 -16.81 -11.12 -14.44
N VAL A 332 -15.47 -11.13 -14.43
CA VAL A 332 -14.60 -9.99 -14.72
C VAL A 332 -13.35 -10.49 -15.44
N THR A 333 -12.60 -9.58 -16.06
CA THR A 333 -11.32 -9.94 -16.67
C THR A 333 -10.33 -10.47 -15.63
N THR A 334 -9.35 -11.27 -16.06
CA THR A 334 -8.29 -11.79 -15.18
C THR A 334 -7.51 -10.67 -14.47
N PHE A 335 -7.25 -9.58 -15.19
CA PHE A 335 -6.58 -8.40 -14.63
C PHE A 335 -7.43 -7.76 -13.52
N GLU A 336 -8.71 -7.49 -13.82
CA GLU A 336 -9.64 -6.91 -12.86
C GLU A 336 -9.85 -7.83 -11.64
N ALA A 337 -9.89 -9.14 -11.83
CA ALA A 337 -9.95 -10.10 -10.73
C ALA A 337 -8.72 -10.01 -9.82
N MET A 338 -7.53 -9.98 -10.41
CA MET A 338 -6.27 -9.85 -9.65
C MET A 338 -6.16 -8.49 -8.97
N GLU A 339 -6.60 -7.41 -9.62
CA GLU A 339 -6.66 -6.07 -9.03
C GLU A 339 -7.62 -6.03 -7.83
N ARG A 340 -8.84 -6.57 -7.98
CA ARG A 340 -9.82 -6.68 -6.90
C ARG A 340 -9.29 -7.52 -5.75
N ILE A 341 -8.68 -8.68 -6.02
CA ILE A 341 -8.07 -9.52 -4.98
C ILE A 341 -6.89 -8.81 -4.32
N THR A 342 -6.05 -8.11 -5.08
CA THR A 342 -4.88 -7.39 -4.55
C THR A 342 -5.29 -6.19 -3.70
N ARG A 343 -6.35 -5.47 -4.07
CA ARG A 343 -6.93 -4.40 -3.23
C ARG A 343 -7.61 -4.98 -2.00
N PHE A 344 -8.32 -6.09 -2.15
CA PHE A 344 -9.01 -6.77 -1.06
C PHE A 344 -8.03 -7.35 -0.03
N THR A 345 -6.87 -7.84 -0.49
CA THR A 345 -5.74 -8.27 0.35
C THR A 345 -4.88 -7.10 0.86
N GLY A 346 -4.76 -6.03 0.08
CA GLY A 346 -3.97 -4.84 0.39
C GLY A 346 -4.62 -3.88 1.39
N ASN A 347 -5.95 -3.78 1.46
CA ASN A 347 -6.63 -2.88 2.39
C ASN A 347 -6.47 -3.27 3.88
N GLU A 348 -6.02 -4.49 4.19
CA GLU A 348 -5.69 -4.90 5.56
C GLU A 348 -4.18 -4.82 5.84
N ALA A 349 -3.33 -5.06 4.83
CA ALA A 349 -1.87 -4.92 4.93
C ALA A 349 -1.38 -3.46 4.86
N GLU A 350 -2.09 -2.55 4.17
CA GLU A 350 -1.81 -1.11 4.16
C GLU A 350 -2.12 -0.43 5.51
N SER A 351 -2.70 -1.19 6.47
CA SER A 351 -2.79 -0.77 7.87
C SER A 351 -1.52 -1.06 8.69
N GLU A 352 -0.48 -1.65 8.07
CA GLU A 352 0.69 -2.23 8.77
C GLU A 352 2.05 -1.64 8.36
N THR A 353 2.13 -0.56 7.57
CA THR A 353 3.43 0.06 7.23
C THR A 353 3.52 1.58 7.31
N ASN A 354 2.53 2.29 7.85
CA ASN A 354 2.67 3.74 8.08
C ASN A 354 3.09 4.06 9.51
N ASP A 355 4.36 3.80 9.80
CA ASP A 355 5.09 4.41 10.91
C ASP A 355 6.58 4.47 10.59
N ASN A 356 6.95 5.42 9.73
CA ASN A 356 8.22 6.17 9.77
C ASN A 356 8.32 7.08 8.54
N HIS A 357 7.55 8.17 8.50
CA HIS A 357 7.91 9.39 7.77
C HIS A 357 7.12 10.59 8.33
N LEU A 358 7.41 10.95 9.58
CA LEU A 358 7.11 12.29 10.08
C LEU A 358 8.23 12.72 11.01
N LEU A 359 9.25 13.36 10.44
CA LEU A 359 10.17 14.26 11.14
C LEU A 359 11.00 15.01 10.08
N CYS A 360 10.40 16.03 9.45
CA CYS A 360 11.14 17.21 9.00
C CYS A 360 10.18 18.40 8.83
N SER A 361 9.66 18.90 9.95
CA SER A 361 9.14 20.26 10.04
C SER A 361 9.95 21.01 11.10
N ARG A 362 11.10 21.54 10.67
CA ARG A 362 11.74 22.66 11.37
C ARG A 362 11.92 23.80 10.37
N THR A 363 11.02 24.76 10.52
CA THR A 363 11.19 26.20 10.38
C THR A 363 12.64 26.64 10.12
N CYS A 364 12.93 27.01 8.88
CA CYS A 364 13.89 28.06 8.56
C CYS A 364 13.09 29.30 8.15
N LEU A 365 12.93 30.23 9.09
CA LEU A 365 12.55 31.61 8.81
C LEU A 365 13.75 32.32 8.19
N LEU A 366 13.54 33.04 7.09
CA LEU A 366 14.15 34.33 6.67
C LEU A 366 13.83 34.58 5.17
N PRO A 367 13.86 35.83 4.68
CA PRO A 367 12.89 36.90 4.88
C PRO A 367 12.04 37.18 3.64
N THR A 368 10.90 37.81 3.85
CA THR A 368 9.95 38.33 2.86
C THR A 368 10.62 39.14 1.74
N ALA A 369 10.63 38.62 0.52
CA ALA A 369 10.77 39.42 -0.70
C ALA A 369 9.36 39.63 -1.30
N LYS A 370 8.96 40.90 -1.38
CA LYS A 370 7.69 41.36 -1.96
C LYS A 370 7.60 40.91 -3.42
N PHE A 371 6.67 40.00 -3.73
CA PHE A 371 6.28 39.73 -5.11
C PHE A 371 5.12 40.66 -5.49
N ASN A 372 5.38 41.52 -6.47
CA ASN A 372 4.39 42.39 -7.09
C ASN A 372 3.35 41.57 -7.86
N ALA A 373 2.08 41.95 -7.69
CA ALA A 373 0.95 41.34 -8.36
C ALA A 373 0.77 41.90 -9.78
N THR A 374 1.56 41.41 -10.75
CA THR A 374 1.27 41.52 -12.19
C THR A 374 2.06 40.45 -12.95
N ASP A 375 1.53 39.23 -13.03
CA ASP A 375 1.78 38.26 -14.12
C ASP A 375 1.00 36.97 -13.83
N ARG A 376 -0.32 37.02 -13.98
CA ARG A 376 -1.22 35.88 -13.71
C ARG A 376 -1.49 34.96 -14.91
N ASP A 377 -0.86 35.18 -16.08
CA ASP A 377 -1.20 34.43 -17.30
C ASP A 377 0.01 33.93 -18.12
N LYS A 378 0.91 33.14 -17.51
CA LYS A 378 1.87 32.30 -18.25
C LYS A 378 2.07 30.92 -17.62
N VAL A 379 1.02 30.10 -17.63
CA VAL A 379 1.22 28.65 -17.71
C VAL A 379 1.50 28.35 -19.18
N LEU A 380 2.77 28.12 -19.52
CA LEU A 380 3.18 27.70 -20.86
C LEU A 380 2.55 26.32 -21.17
N THR A 381 1.42 26.31 -21.88
CA THR A 381 0.95 25.12 -22.59
C THR A 381 1.87 24.92 -23.79
N CYS A 382 2.80 23.96 -23.70
CA CYS A 382 3.67 23.58 -24.80
C CYS A 382 2.84 22.93 -25.92
N ALA A 383 2.53 23.69 -26.96
CA ALA A 383 1.72 23.28 -28.11
C ALA A 383 2.58 22.69 -29.25
N HIS A 384 3.40 21.69 -28.94
CA HIS A 384 4.29 21.03 -29.91
C HIS A 384 4.10 19.50 -29.90
N ASP A 385 4.30 18.87 -31.06
CA ASP A 385 4.24 17.42 -31.20
C ASP A 385 5.33 16.75 -30.34
N ILE A 386 5.02 15.63 -29.71
CA ILE A 386 6.02 14.84 -29.01
C ILE A 386 6.96 14.20 -30.03
N ARG A 387 8.26 14.38 -29.81
CA ARG A 387 9.35 13.81 -30.61
C ARG A 387 10.29 12.93 -29.79
N ALA A 388 10.29 13.07 -28.46
CA ALA A 388 11.15 12.28 -27.58
C ALA A 388 10.40 11.80 -26.33
N VAL A 389 10.75 10.61 -25.85
CA VAL A 389 10.16 10.00 -24.65
C VAL A 389 11.27 9.66 -23.67
N THR A 390 11.09 10.04 -22.41
CA THR A 390 12.00 9.65 -21.34
C THR A 390 11.24 8.92 -20.24
N PHE A 391 11.83 7.89 -19.66
CA PHE A 391 11.20 7.04 -18.66
C PHE A 391 11.92 7.11 -17.32
N ASP A 392 11.16 7.12 -16.22
CA ASP A 392 11.64 6.52 -14.98
C ASP A 392 11.69 4.98 -15.11
N LEU A 393 12.34 4.33 -14.15
CA LEU A 393 12.51 2.89 -14.12
C LEU A 393 11.64 2.22 -13.04
N ASP A 394 11.86 2.58 -11.78
CA ASP A 394 11.32 1.84 -10.65
C ASP A 394 9.83 2.15 -10.50
N ASP A 395 9.00 1.13 -10.40
CA ASP A 395 7.54 1.19 -10.32
C ASP A 395 6.84 1.82 -11.55
N THR A 396 7.61 2.30 -12.52
CA THR A 396 7.17 2.69 -13.88
C THR A 396 7.29 1.54 -14.88
N LEU A 397 8.46 0.90 -14.99
CA LEU A 397 8.74 -0.17 -15.97
C LEU A 397 8.88 -1.56 -15.33
N TRP A 398 9.18 -1.62 -14.03
CA TRP A 398 9.24 -2.84 -13.24
C TRP A 398 8.97 -2.54 -11.76
N CYS A 399 8.70 -3.56 -10.94
CA CYS A 399 8.54 -3.34 -9.50
C CYS A 399 9.90 -3.05 -8.83
N GLY A 400 10.09 -1.80 -8.37
CA GLY A 400 11.33 -1.34 -7.73
C GLY A 400 11.62 -2.09 -6.44
N LYS A 401 10.59 -2.31 -5.62
CA LYS A 401 10.69 -3.06 -4.35
C LYS A 401 11.21 -4.48 -4.55
N LEU A 402 10.76 -5.18 -5.59
CA LEU A 402 11.21 -6.54 -5.88
C LEU A 402 12.66 -6.56 -6.35
N ALA A 403 13.04 -5.62 -7.24
CA ALA A 403 14.41 -5.48 -7.73
C ALA A 403 15.40 -5.18 -6.59
N ILE A 404 15.06 -4.22 -5.70
CA ILE A 404 15.89 -3.85 -4.55
C ILE A 404 16.00 -5.01 -3.56
N ARG A 405 14.89 -5.70 -3.25
CA ARG A 405 14.92 -6.86 -2.35
C ARG A 405 15.87 -7.93 -2.86
N ARG A 406 15.75 -8.33 -4.13
CA ARG A 406 16.64 -9.32 -4.75
C ARG A 406 18.10 -8.87 -4.68
N ALA A 407 18.36 -7.60 -4.96
CA ALA A 407 19.71 -7.02 -4.90
C ALA A 407 20.30 -7.05 -3.47
N ASN A 408 19.51 -6.69 -2.46
CA ASN A 408 19.91 -6.78 -1.06
C ASN A 408 20.18 -8.22 -0.61
N GLU A 409 19.35 -9.19 -1.04
CA GLU A 409 19.56 -10.61 -0.75
C GLU A 409 20.92 -11.10 -1.28
N HIS A 410 21.32 -10.70 -2.50
CA HIS A 410 22.61 -11.08 -3.08
C HIS A 410 23.78 -10.34 -2.43
N PHE A 411 23.60 -9.05 -2.12
CA PHE A 411 24.58 -8.26 -1.38
C PHE A 411 24.91 -8.89 -0.02
N HIS A 412 23.89 -9.20 0.78
CA HIS A 412 24.11 -9.80 2.10
C HIS A 412 24.60 -11.24 2.04
N ALA A 413 24.21 -12.02 1.03
CA ALA A 413 24.78 -13.35 0.79
C ALA A 413 26.29 -13.25 0.48
N PHE A 414 26.70 -12.28 -0.35
CA PHE A 414 28.11 -12.01 -0.63
C PHE A 414 28.86 -11.63 0.66
N LEU A 415 28.31 -10.73 1.47
CA LEU A 415 28.93 -10.35 2.75
C LEU A 415 29.04 -11.53 3.71
N GLN A 416 28.03 -12.39 3.81
CA GLN A 416 28.09 -13.58 4.65
C GLN A 416 29.21 -14.55 4.22
N GLN A 417 29.44 -14.67 2.91
CA GLN A 417 30.48 -15.54 2.36
C GLN A 417 31.88 -14.94 2.47
N ARG A 418 32.04 -13.64 2.17
CA ARG A 418 33.36 -12.99 2.02
C ARG A 418 33.81 -12.21 3.25
N LEU A 419 32.87 -11.68 4.04
CA LEU A 419 33.11 -10.87 5.23
C LEU A 419 32.20 -11.35 6.40
N PRO A 420 32.32 -12.61 6.85
CA PRO A 420 31.41 -13.19 7.85
C PRO A 420 31.40 -12.41 9.17
N ALA A 421 32.52 -11.81 9.58
CA ALA A 421 32.60 -10.98 10.78
C ALA A 421 31.81 -9.66 10.64
N VAL A 422 31.80 -9.05 9.45
CA VAL A 422 30.93 -7.89 9.16
C VAL A 422 29.48 -8.32 9.17
N SER A 423 29.13 -9.43 8.51
CA SER A 423 27.76 -9.94 8.44
C SER A 423 27.18 -10.29 9.83
N ALA A 424 28.01 -10.83 10.72
CA ALA A 424 27.62 -11.14 12.09
C ALA A 424 27.42 -9.88 12.96
N SER A 425 28.29 -8.87 12.80
CA SER A 425 28.23 -7.63 13.60
C SER A 425 27.18 -6.65 13.09
N PHE A 426 26.92 -6.66 11.78
CA PHE A 426 26.01 -5.77 11.07
C PHE A 426 25.05 -6.60 10.20
N PRO A 427 24.06 -7.28 10.81
CA PRO A 427 23.02 -7.97 10.05
C PRO A 427 22.22 -6.98 9.19
N PRO A 428 21.43 -7.45 8.19
CA PRO A 428 20.75 -6.58 7.24
C PRO A 428 20.00 -5.39 7.85
N SER A 429 19.28 -5.61 8.95
CA SER A 429 18.54 -4.56 9.64
C SER A 429 19.43 -3.46 10.26
N GLU A 430 20.63 -3.81 10.74
CA GLU A 430 21.58 -2.82 11.27
C GLU A 430 22.30 -2.08 10.13
N PHE A 431 22.62 -2.79 9.04
CA PHE A 431 23.17 -2.16 7.84
C PHE A 431 22.20 -1.13 7.26
N ASP A 432 20.91 -1.47 7.14
CA ASP A 432 19.86 -0.55 6.65
C ASP A 432 19.71 0.68 7.56
N LYS A 433 19.78 0.50 8.89
CA LYS A 433 19.75 1.63 9.84
C LYS A 433 20.95 2.57 9.65
N LEU A 434 22.15 2.02 9.51
CA LEU A 434 23.35 2.82 9.24
C LEU A 434 23.24 3.56 7.91
N MET A 435 22.74 2.90 6.86
CA MET A 435 22.55 3.54 5.56
C MET A 435 21.56 4.72 5.64
N LEU A 436 20.44 4.57 6.37
CA LEU A 436 19.48 5.66 6.62
C LEU A 436 20.08 6.79 7.47
N GLN A 437 20.90 6.45 8.46
CA GLN A 437 21.63 7.42 9.27
C GLN A 437 22.59 8.23 8.39
N PHE A 438 23.40 7.58 7.55
CA PHE A 438 24.33 8.26 6.65
C PHE A 438 23.62 9.08 5.58
N GLN A 439 22.49 8.62 5.05
CA GLN A 439 21.66 9.40 4.15
C GLN A 439 21.20 10.72 4.80
N SER A 440 20.88 10.68 6.10
CA SER A 440 20.44 11.86 6.85
C SER A 440 21.59 12.78 7.25
N SER A 441 22.77 12.21 7.57
CA SER A 441 23.94 12.99 8.02
C SER A 441 24.82 13.53 6.90
N LEU A 442 24.70 12.99 5.68
CA LEU A 442 25.46 13.39 4.49
C LEU A 442 24.49 13.88 3.39
N PRO A 443 23.83 15.04 3.59
CA PRO A 443 22.78 15.53 2.69
C PRO A 443 23.26 15.73 1.24
N GLU A 444 24.53 16.09 1.06
CA GLU A 444 25.17 16.23 -0.26
C GLU A 444 25.28 14.91 -1.02
N HIS A 445 25.24 13.77 -0.31
CA HIS A 445 25.29 12.43 -0.88
C HIS A 445 23.97 11.66 -0.75
N ALA A 446 22.92 12.27 -0.19
CA ALA A 446 21.65 11.61 0.09
C ALA A 446 20.96 11.02 -1.16
N HIS A 447 21.26 11.55 -2.34
CA HIS A 447 20.76 11.11 -3.63
C HIS A 447 21.63 10.02 -4.30
N ASN A 448 22.82 9.74 -3.76
CA ASN A 448 23.78 8.82 -4.33
C ASN A 448 23.79 7.48 -3.57
N TYR A 449 22.86 6.59 -3.94
CA TYR A 449 22.72 5.27 -3.31
C TYR A 449 23.92 4.34 -3.52
N THR A 450 24.74 4.58 -4.56
CA THR A 450 26.01 3.89 -4.77
C THR A 450 27.00 4.28 -3.68
N PHE A 451 27.20 5.59 -3.48
CA PHE A 451 28.04 6.13 -2.43
C PHE A 451 27.57 5.68 -1.05
N LEU A 452 26.28 5.84 -0.73
CA LEU A 452 25.75 5.52 0.59
C LEU A 452 26.02 4.05 0.97
N ARG A 453 25.82 3.11 0.04
CA ARG A 453 26.05 1.69 0.29
C ARG A 453 27.53 1.36 0.46
N LYS A 454 28.39 1.93 -0.39
CA LYS A 454 29.84 1.78 -0.29
C LYS A 454 30.38 2.37 1.01
N HIS A 455 29.95 3.58 1.36
CA HIS A 455 30.30 4.27 2.60
C HIS A 455 29.85 3.49 3.83
N THR A 456 28.61 2.97 3.82
CA THR A 456 28.09 2.13 4.91
C THR A 456 28.92 0.87 5.07
N LEU A 457 29.22 0.17 3.98
CA LEU A 457 30.04 -1.04 4.04
C LEU A 457 31.46 -0.73 4.53
N ARG A 458 32.08 0.35 4.07
CA ARG A 458 33.40 0.77 4.55
C ARG A 458 33.40 1.04 6.04
N HIS A 459 32.40 1.79 6.53
CA HIS A 459 32.22 2.03 7.96
C HIS A 459 32.12 0.70 8.74
N CYS A 460 31.32 -0.25 8.27
CA CYS A 460 31.20 -1.56 8.92
C CYS A 460 32.53 -2.34 8.91
N MET A 461 33.31 -2.26 7.83
CA MET A 461 34.62 -2.89 7.72
C MET A 461 35.63 -2.27 8.70
N ASP A 462 35.63 -0.95 8.83
CA ASP A 462 36.51 -0.20 9.73
C ASP A 462 36.21 -0.50 11.21
N GLN A 463 34.92 -0.65 11.55
CA GLN A 463 34.50 -1.03 12.92
C GLN A 463 34.97 -2.43 13.33
N VAL A 464 35.04 -3.37 12.37
CA VAL A 464 35.57 -4.72 12.64
C VAL A 464 37.10 -4.74 12.59
N GLY A 465 37.70 -3.93 11.71
CA GLY A 465 39.14 -3.81 11.49
C GLY A 465 39.68 -4.80 10.47
N LEU A 466 40.57 -4.34 9.58
CA LEU A 466 41.11 -5.11 8.45
C LEU A 466 41.75 -6.45 8.85
N THR A 467 42.50 -6.47 9.96
CA THR A 467 43.15 -7.69 10.47
C THR A 467 42.12 -8.76 10.84
N ALA A 468 41.01 -8.38 11.49
CA ALA A 468 39.94 -9.30 11.86
C ALA A 468 39.16 -9.81 10.64
N LEU A 469 39.20 -9.06 9.54
CA LEU A 469 38.62 -9.45 8.24
C LEU A 469 39.57 -10.29 7.38
N GLY A 470 40.81 -10.51 7.81
CA GLY A 470 41.82 -11.21 7.02
C GLY A 470 42.30 -10.42 5.80
N LEU A 471 42.18 -9.09 5.84
CA LEU A 471 42.58 -8.19 4.75
C LEU A 471 43.98 -7.64 5.01
N MET A 472 44.83 -7.67 3.97
CA MET A 472 46.25 -7.32 4.08
C MET A 472 46.46 -5.81 4.15
N ASP A 473 45.67 -5.04 3.41
CA ASP A 473 45.78 -3.59 3.27
C ASP A 473 44.45 -2.95 2.83
N GLU A 474 44.45 -1.62 2.74
CA GLU A 474 43.32 -0.82 2.26
C GLU A 474 42.93 -1.14 0.80
N ALA A 475 43.90 -1.52 -0.04
CA ALA A 475 43.63 -1.86 -1.44
C ALA A 475 42.78 -3.14 -1.56
N ALA A 476 43.05 -4.14 -0.71
CA ALA A 476 42.22 -5.34 -0.60
C ALA A 476 40.82 -5.01 -0.08
N ALA A 477 40.69 -4.04 0.83
CA ALA A 477 39.40 -3.58 1.34
C ALA A 477 38.58 -2.89 0.23
N ASP A 478 39.20 -2.03 -0.57
CA ASP A 478 38.57 -1.37 -1.71
C ASP A 478 38.11 -2.35 -2.78
N ALA A 479 38.93 -3.37 -3.08
CA ALA A 479 38.56 -4.42 -4.03
C ALA A 479 37.31 -5.19 -3.57
N ILE A 480 37.24 -5.60 -2.30
CA ILE A 480 36.06 -6.31 -1.77
C ILE A 480 34.83 -5.40 -1.71
N LEU A 481 35.01 -4.12 -1.41
CA LEU A 481 33.92 -3.15 -1.42
C LEU A 481 33.31 -3.02 -2.81
N GLU A 482 34.13 -3.00 -3.87
CA GLU A 482 33.66 -2.99 -5.25
C GLU A 482 32.96 -4.32 -5.61
N GLU A 483 33.55 -5.46 -5.27
CA GLU A 483 32.93 -6.77 -5.51
C GLU A 483 31.58 -6.90 -4.80
N ALA A 484 31.48 -6.45 -3.55
CA ALA A 484 30.23 -6.43 -2.80
C ALA A 484 29.19 -5.54 -3.48
N PHE A 485 29.60 -4.35 -3.93
CA PHE A 485 28.70 -3.47 -4.66
C PHE A 485 28.24 -4.06 -6.00
N GLN A 486 29.11 -4.78 -6.73
CA GLN A 486 28.70 -5.52 -7.93
C GLN A 486 27.72 -6.64 -7.61
N ALA A 487 27.88 -7.34 -6.48
CA ALA A 487 26.93 -8.36 -6.03
C ALA A 487 25.52 -7.79 -5.75
N PHE A 488 25.43 -6.50 -5.39
CA PHE A 488 24.17 -5.75 -5.36
C PHE A 488 23.72 -5.30 -6.77
N LEU A 489 24.62 -4.67 -7.52
CA LEU A 489 24.28 -3.94 -8.75
C LEU A 489 23.86 -4.86 -9.90
N ILE A 490 24.47 -6.04 -10.03
CA ILE A 490 24.13 -7.01 -11.08
C ILE A 490 22.66 -7.44 -11.00
N PRO A 491 22.16 -8.02 -9.88
CA PRO A 491 20.75 -8.38 -9.76
C PRO A 491 19.82 -7.16 -9.78
N ARG A 492 20.27 -5.99 -9.29
CA ARG A 492 19.53 -4.72 -9.41
C ARG A 492 19.31 -4.30 -10.87
N SER A 493 20.21 -4.70 -11.76
CA SER A 493 20.21 -4.39 -13.19
C SER A 493 19.70 -5.55 -14.05
N GLN A 494 19.07 -6.55 -13.45
CA GLN A 494 18.37 -7.65 -14.12
C GLN A 494 16.91 -7.73 -13.64
N PRO A 495 16.13 -6.64 -13.80
CA PRO A 495 14.75 -6.59 -13.35
C PRO A 495 13.86 -7.47 -14.23
N GLN A 496 12.70 -7.81 -13.70
CA GLN A 496 11.59 -8.32 -14.50
C GLN A 496 10.70 -7.14 -14.88
N PHE A 497 10.69 -6.79 -16.17
CA PHE A 497 9.78 -5.78 -16.70
C PHE A 497 8.32 -6.16 -16.49
N PHE A 498 7.45 -5.15 -16.40
CA PHE A 498 6.01 -5.35 -16.52
C PHE A 498 5.65 -5.94 -17.88
N ALA A 499 4.49 -6.57 -17.98
CA ALA A 499 4.00 -7.10 -19.25
C ALA A 499 3.71 -5.94 -20.22
N GLY A 500 3.98 -6.12 -21.52
CA GLY A 500 3.70 -5.11 -22.52
C GLY A 500 4.83 -4.09 -22.76
N ILE A 501 5.94 -4.15 -22.02
CA ILE A 501 7.04 -3.18 -22.18
C ILE A 501 7.76 -3.34 -23.53
N GLU A 502 7.90 -4.56 -24.04
CA GLU A 502 8.54 -4.78 -25.33
C GLU A 502 7.70 -4.17 -26.45
N GLU A 503 6.39 -4.46 -26.45
CA GLU A 503 5.41 -3.93 -27.39
C GLU A 503 5.31 -2.40 -27.30
N LEU A 504 5.28 -1.84 -26.08
CA LEU A 504 5.29 -0.40 -25.83
C LEU A 504 6.47 0.28 -26.52
N LEU A 505 7.68 -0.26 -26.38
CA LEU A 505 8.88 0.36 -26.93
C LEU A 505 8.91 0.28 -28.47
N GLU A 506 8.45 -0.83 -29.03
CA GLU A 506 8.29 -0.98 -30.48
C GLU A 506 7.24 0.00 -31.03
N GLU A 507 6.08 0.12 -30.39
CA GLU A 507 5.02 1.05 -30.80
C GLU A 507 5.50 2.50 -30.76
N LEU A 508 6.24 2.89 -29.70
CA LEU A 508 6.82 4.23 -29.61
C LEU A 508 7.89 4.48 -30.66
N HIS A 509 8.73 3.47 -30.95
CA HIS A 509 9.70 3.57 -32.02
C HIS A 509 9.02 3.84 -33.35
N VAL A 510 8.03 3.02 -33.73
CA VAL A 510 7.27 3.17 -34.97
C VAL A 510 6.53 4.51 -35.03
N LEU A 511 5.98 4.98 -33.90
CA LEU A 511 5.25 6.25 -33.83
C LEU A 511 6.14 7.46 -34.09
N LEU A 512 7.40 7.41 -33.66
CA LEU A 512 8.34 8.54 -33.72
C LEU A 512 9.34 8.44 -34.88
N GLU A 513 9.58 7.25 -35.42
CA GLU A 513 10.53 7.00 -36.53
C GLU A 513 10.31 7.95 -37.72
N PRO A 514 9.09 8.21 -38.22
CA PRO A 514 8.89 9.08 -39.38
C PRO A 514 9.41 10.51 -39.17
N ILE A 515 9.32 11.04 -37.95
CA ILE A 515 9.79 12.39 -37.58
C ILE A 515 11.32 12.45 -37.60
N HIS A 516 11.96 11.37 -37.18
CA HIS A 516 13.42 11.30 -37.04
C HIS A 516 14.12 10.86 -38.32
N ALA A 517 13.47 10.02 -39.12
CA ALA A 517 13.93 9.61 -40.45
C ALA A 517 14.07 10.81 -41.40
N SER A 518 13.13 11.76 -41.37
CA SER A 518 13.22 12.98 -42.19
C SER A 518 14.39 13.89 -41.80
N GLU A 519 14.82 13.83 -40.54
CA GLU A 519 15.93 14.62 -39.99
C GLU A 519 17.27 13.84 -39.97
N GLY A 520 17.26 12.55 -40.38
CA GLY A 520 18.44 11.69 -40.38
C GLY A 520 18.96 11.33 -38.98
N THR A 521 18.07 11.27 -37.98
CA THR A 521 18.43 11.00 -36.57
C THR A 521 17.76 9.72 -36.05
N ALA A 522 18.28 9.15 -34.96
CA ALA A 522 17.62 8.03 -34.28
C ALA A 522 16.45 8.53 -33.41
N VAL A 523 15.44 7.67 -33.18
CA VAL A 523 14.27 7.98 -32.34
C VAL A 523 14.69 8.19 -30.88
N PRO A 524 14.60 9.40 -30.31
CA PRO A 524 15.11 9.73 -28.99
C PRO A 524 14.24 9.17 -27.86
N MET A 525 14.63 8.00 -27.35
CA MET A 525 14.15 7.41 -26.11
C MET A 525 15.28 7.26 -25.09
N GLY A 526 14.99 7.60 -23.83
CA GLY A 526 15.99 7.53 -22.78
C GLY A 526 15.43 7.35 -21.38
N VAL A 527 16.32 7.20 -20.42
CA VAL A 527 15.98 6.98 -19.01
C VAL A 527 16.43 8.15 -18.15
N ILE A 528 15.59 8.57 -17.21
CA ILE A 528 15.92 9.52 -16.14
C ILE A 528 15.51 8.88 -14.81
N THR A 529 16.47 8.49 -13.98
CA THR A 529 16.19 7.72 -12.75
C THR A 529 16.91 8.26 -11.52
N ASN A 530 16.28 8.16 -10.35
CA ASN A 530 16.94 8.41 -9.07
C ASN A 530 17.72 7.20 -8.55
N GLY A 531 17.47 6.01 -9.11
CA GLY A 531 18.12 4.76 -8.72
C GLY A 531 19.46 4.55 -9.43
N ASN A 532 20.15 3.47 -9.04
CA ASN A 532 21.31 2.97 -9.76
C ASN A 532 20.94 1.73 -10.57
N CYS A 533 21.41 1.69 -11.82
CA CYS A 533 21.20 0.56 -12.72
C CYS A 533 22.30 0.57 -13.78
N ARG A 534 22.81 -0.61 -14.12
CA ARG A 534 23.72 -0.81 -15.24
C ARG A 534 22.93 -1.07 -16.51
N MET A 535 23.02 -0.14 -17.44
CA MET A 535 22.31 -0.24 -18.71
C MET A 535 22.71 -1.50 -19.47
N ASP A 536 23.99 -1.88 -19.47
CA ASP A 536 24.53 -3.00 -20.24
C ASP A 536 24.06 -4.39 -19.75
N LEU A 537 23.49 -4.46 -18.55
CA LEU A 537 22.93 -5.69 -17.97
C LEU A 537 21.41 -5.81 -18.16
N LEU A 538 20.75 -4.76 -18.65
CA LEU A 538 19.34 -4.81 -18.98
C LEU A 538 19.09 -5.69 -20.22
N PRO A 539 17.88 -6.28 -20.36
CA PRO A 539 17.47 -7.02 -21.54
C PRO A 539 17.82 -6.31 -22.84
N GLU A 540 18.30 -7.09 -23.82
CA GLU A 540 18.82 -6.57 -25.08
C GLU A 540 17.78 -5.73 -25.85
N TYR A 541 16.53 -6.19 -25.90
CA TYR A 541 15.45 -5.44 -26.55
C TYR A 541 15.27 -4.04 -25.95
N PHE A 542 15.38 -3.90 -24.62
CA PHE A 542 15.29 -2.62 -23.95
C PHE A 542 16.48 -1.73 -24.29
N ARG A 543 17.70 -2.30 -24.25
CA ARG A 543 18.94 -1.58 -24.61
C ARG A 543 18.94 -1.05 -26.04
N ASN A 544 18.34 -1.79 -26.97
CA ASN A 544 18.28 -1.39 -28.38
C ASN A 544 17.38 -0.17 -28.62
N HIS A 545 16.43 0.11 -27.72
CA HIS A 545 15.52 1.24 -27.83
C HIS A 545 16.00 2.50 -27.09
N MET A 546 16.82 2.37 -26.05
CA MET A 546 17.26 3.51 -25.23
C MET A 546 18.61 4.06 -25.70
N GLN A 547 18.69 5.33 -26.13
CA GLN A 547 19.98 5.93 -26.52
C GLN A 547 20.80 6.48 -25.36
N PHE A 548 20.16 6.79 -24.23
CA PHE A 548 20.86 7.33 -23.08
C PHE A 548 20.17 6.99 -21.75
N VAL A 549 20.96 7.06 -20.68
CA VAL A 549 20.50 6.92 -19.30
C VAL A 549 21.14 8.04 -18.48
N VAL A 550 20.32 8.79 -17.75
CA VAL A 550 20.75 9.76 -16.76
C VAL A 550 20.28 9.29 -15.39
N SER A 551 21.23 8.93 -14.53
CA SER A 551 20.95 8.64 -13.12
C SER A 551 21.22 9.87 -12.25
N ALA A 552 20.63 9.91 -11.05
CA ALA A 552 20.93 10.95 -10.07
C ALA A 552 22.43 10.99 -9.70
N GLU A 553 23.10 9.84 -9.70
CA GLU A 553 24.54 9.74 -9.52
C GLU A 553 25.31 10.45 -10.65
N LEU A 554 24.94 10.20 -11.92
CA LEU A 554 25.59 10.83 -13.08
C LEU A 554 25.31 12.34 -13.15
N ALA A 555 24.12 12.76 -12.77
CA ALA A 555 23.71 14.16 -12.79
C ALA A 555 24.17 14.95 -11.55
N GLY A 556 24.55 14.28 -10.46
CA GLY A 556 24.88 14.89 -9.17
C GLY A 556 23.69 15.47 -8.41
N VAL A 557 22.46 15.26 -8.90
CA VAL A 557 21.20 15.66 -8.28
C VAL A 557 20.09 14.68 -8.65
N ALA A 558 19.10 14.52 -7.77
CA ALA A 558 17.92 13.69 -8.01
C ALA A 558 16.71 14.50 -8.49
N LYS A 559 15.78 13.83 -9.19
CA LYS A 559 14.40 14.31 -9.39
C LYS A 559 13.78 14.60 -8.02
N PRO A 560 13.04 15.71 -7.83
CA PRO A 560 12.45 16.58 -8.87
C PRO A 560 13.32 17.78 -9.34
N ALA A 561 14.62 17.79 -9.04
CA ALA A 561 15.46 18.93 -9.42
C ALA A 561 15.55 19.05 -10.97
N PRO A 562 15.33 20.23 -11.57
CA PRO A 562 15.28 20.38 -13.03
C PRO A 562 16.60 20.00 -13.72
N GLN A 563 17.73 20.08 -13.03
CA GLN A 563 19.05 19.85 -13.60
C GLN A 563 19.27 18.41 -14.07
N ILE A 564 18.60 17.41 -13.48
CA ILE A 564 18.66 16.02 -13.97
C ILE A 564 17.94 15.88 -15.32
N PHE A 565 16.84 16.62 -15.52
CA PHE A 565 16.12 16.67 -16.79
C PHE A 565 16.92 17.46 -17.83
N ASP A 566 17.51 18.60 -17.45
CA ASP A 566 18.41 19.36 -18.33
C ASP A 566 19.63 18.52 -18.75
N ALA A 567 20.11 17.63 -17.88
CA ALA A 567 21.16 16.67 -18.24
C ALA A 567 20.70 15.68 -19.32
N ALA A 568 19.47 15.16 -19.24
CA ALA A 568 18.88 14.31 -20.26
C ALA A 568 18.71 15.02 -21.61
N LEU A 569 18.27 16.29 -21.59
CA LEU A 569 18.07 17.08 -22.81
C LEU A 569 19.37 17.27 -23.63
N ARG A 570 20.55 17.21 -22.99
CA ARG A 570 21.85 17.31 -23.67
C ARG A 570 22.17 16.10 -24.55
N HIS A 571 21.47 14.98 -24.37
CA HIS A 571 21.61 13.78 -25.20
C HIS A 571 20.66 13.78 -26.41
N LEU A 572 19.73 14.73 -26.49
CA LEU A 572 18.74 14.78 -27.56
C LEU A 572 19.30 15.45 -28.82
N PRO A 573 18.78 15.10 -30.01
CA PRO A 573 19.09 15.81 -31.24
C PRO A 573 18.77 17.31 -31.18
N ALA A 574 19.51 18.13 -31.93
CA ALA A 574 19.40 19.59 -31.88
C ALA A 574 18.01 20.14 -32.25
N HIS A 575 17.22 19.40 -33.04
CA HIS A 575 15.85 19.77 -33.45
C HIS A 575 14.78 19.38 -32.43
N VAL A 576 15.17 18.79 -31.30
CA VAL A 576 14.28 18.37 -30.20
C VAL A 576 14.57 19.23 -28.96
N ASP A 577 13.79 20.30 -28.78
CA ASP A 577 13.81 21.05 -27.53
C ASP A 577 12.85 20.45 -26.48
N ARG A 578 12.92 20.94 -25.24
CA ARG A 578 12.15 20.46 -24.08
C ARG A 578 10.64 20.35 -24.32
N SER A 579 10.05 21.20 -25.17
CA SER A 579 8.62 21.21 -25.46
C SER A 579 8.16 20.00 -26.28
N HIS A 580 9.09 19.33 -26.97
CA HIS A 580 8.86 18.10 -27.73
C HIS A 580 9.09 16.83 -26.90
N VAL A 581 9.47 16.97 -25.62
CA VAL A 581 9.84 15.83 -24.78
C VAL A 581 8.75 15.56 -23.75
N VAL A 582 8.39 14.29 -23.63
CA VAL A 582 7.58 13.81 -22.52
C VAL A 582 8.41 12.95 -21.57
N HIS A 583 8.24 13.19 -20.27
CA HIS A 583 8.71 12.28 -19.23
C HIS A 583 7.56 11.43 -18.69
N VAL A 584 7.85 10.15 -18.47
CA VAL A 584 6.91 9.14 -18.00
C VAL A 584 7.42 8.60 -16.68
N GLY A 585 6.61 8.65 -15.64
CA GLY A 585 6.96 8.07 -14.33
C GLY A 585 5.76 7.89 -13.41
N ASP A 586 5.95 7.15 -12.33
CA ASP A 586 4.91 6.81 -11.35
C ASP A 586 4.88 7.78 -10.15
N HIS A 587 6.00 8.42 -9.84
CA HIS A 587 6.10 9.31 -8.69
C HIS A 587 5.68 10.73 -9.09
N TYR A 588 4.53 11.19 -8.60
CA TYR A 588 3.96 12.48 -8.97
C TYR A 588 4.92 13.66 -8.72
N GLU A 589 5.52 13.77 -7.54
CA GLU A 589 6.43 14.87 -7.24
C GLU A 589 7.74 14.79 -8.02
N CYS A 590 8.40 13.63 -8.05
CA CYS A 590 9.69 13.44 -8.71
C CYS A 590 9.58 13.52 -10.23
N ASP A 591 8.68 12.76 -10.83
CA ASP A 591 8.62 12.55 -12.28
C ASP A 591 7.73 13.59 -12.94
N VAL A 592 6.54 13.82 -12.39
CA VAL A 592 5.55 14.69 -13.02
C VAL A 592 5.87 16.15 -12.74
N VAL A 593 5.86 16.56 -11.46
CA VAL A 593 6.16 17.94 -11.07
C VAL A 593 7.59 18.33 -11.46
N GLY A 594 8.55 17.40 -11.33
CA GLY A 594 9.93 17.59 -11.77
C GLY A 594 10.03 17.91 -13.27
N ALA A 595 9.45 17.06 -14.13
CA ALA A 595 9.47 17.26 -15.57
C ALA A 595 8.74 18.54 -16.00
N LYS A 596 7.59 18.86 -15.39
CA LYS A 596 6.88 20.12 -15.65
C LYS A 596 7.70 21.35 -15.30
N LYS A 597 8.41 21.34 -14.17
CA LYS A 597 9.32 22.42 -13.78
C LYS A 597 10.50 22.55 -14.74
N ALA A 598 10.95 21.45 -15.33
CA ALA A 598 11.94 21.45 -16.40
C ALA A 598 11.37 21.90 -17.76
N GLY A 599 10.07 22.17 -17.88
CA GLY A 599 9.41 22.61 -19.11
C GLY A 599 9.18 21.48 -20.12
N MET A 600 9.15 20.24 -19.65
CA MET A 600 8.76 19.06 -20.42
C MET A 600 7.28 18.75 -20.18
N ARG A 601 6.71 17.89 -21.03
CA ARG A 601 5.40 17.27 -20.75
C ARG A 601 5.58 16.08 -19.82
N ALA A 602 4.53 15.73 -19.09
CA ALA A 602 4.57 14.63 -18.13
C ALA A 602 3.35 13.71 -18.24
N ILE A 603 3.60 12.41 -18.35
CA ILE A 603 2.59 11.36 -18.20
C ILE A 603 2.78 10.73 -16.83
N TRP A 604 1.75 10.79 -16.01
CA TRP A 604 1.74 10.12 -14.71
C TRP A 604 1.21 8.69 -14.87
N VAL A 605 2.07 7.70 -14.62
CA VAL A 605 1.65 6.29 -14.56
C VAL A 605 1.14 6.00 -13.16
N ASN A 606 -0.17 5.87 -13.01
CA ASN A 606 -0.79 5.66 -11.72
C ASN A 606 -1.79 4.50 -11.79
N ALA A 607 -1.31 3.29 -11.47
CA ALA A 607 -2.15 2.10 -11.38
C ALA A 607 -3.25 2.19 -10.30
N LYS A 608 -3.13 3.13 -9.33
CA LYS A 608 -4.15 3.41 -8.32
C LYS A 608 -5.18 4.45 -8.78
N TRP A 609 -5.01 5.05 -9.96
CA TRP A 609 -5.96 6.01 -10.51
C TRP A 609 -7.33 5.33 -10.72
N SER A 610 -8.35 5.81 -10.00
CA SER A 610 -9.66 5.15 -9.90
C SER A 610 -10.60 5.47 -11.06
N LYS A 611 -10.18 6.30 -12.01
CA LYS A 611 -10.96 6.76 -13.16
C LYS A 611 -10.35 6.23 -14.46
N PRO A 612 -11.05 6.33 -15.60
CA PRO A 612 -10.42 6.10 -16.91
C PRO A 612 -9.16 6.95 -17.06
N SER A 613 -8.23 6.45 -17.87
CA SER A 613 -7.01 7.17 -18.22
C SER A 613 -7.36 8.51 -18.85
N VAL A 614 -6.63 9.53 -18.44
CA VAL A 614 -6.78 10.91 -18.84
C VAL A 614 -5.67 11.21 -19.84
N PHE A 615 -6.03 11.44 -21.08
CA PHE A 615 -5.07 11.72 -22.15
C PHE A 615 -4.76 13.22 -22.24
N ASP A 616 -5.57 14.08 -21.62
CA ASP A 616 -5.32 15.51 -21.58
C ASP A 616 -5.80 16.13 -20.26
N ALA A 617 -5.02 17.06 -19.72
CA ALA A 617 -5.34 17.76 -18.48
C ALA A 617 -6.72 18.46 -18.51
N SER A 618 -7.25 18.80 -19.68
CA SER A 618 -8.61 19.34 -19.84
C SER A 618 -9.71 18.34 -19.45
N GLN A 619 -9.43 17.04 -19.40
CA GLN A 619 -10.40 16.02 -18.99
C GLN A 619 -10.48 15.87 -17.46
N LEU A 620 -9.56 16.49 -16.71
CA LEU A 620 -9.59 16.52 -15.24
C LEU A 620 -10.67 17.48 -14.74
N SER A 621 -11.33 17.12 -13.63
CA SER A 621 -12.24 18.03 -12.91
C SER A 621 -11.48 19.23 -12.32
N ALA A 622 -12.20 20.26 -11.87
CA ALA A 622 -11.57 21.43 -11.26
C ALA A 622 -10.74 21.07 -10.00
N GLU A 623 -11.27 20.17 -9.17
CA GLU A 623 -10.58 19.66 -7.97
C GLU A 623 -9.33 18.84 -8.36
N GLU A 624 -9.45 18.00 -9.39
CA GLU A 624 -8.33 17.19 -9.88
C GLU A 624 -7.24 18.03 -10.51
N ARG A 625 -7.56 19.09 -11.26
CA ARG A 625 -6.54 20.02 -11.75
C ARG A 625 -5.87 20.77 -10.63
N GLN A 626 -6.56 21.06 -9.54
CA GLN A 626 -5.96 21.71 -8.37
C GLN A 626 -4.92 20.78 -7.71
N GLN A 627 -5.19 19.49 -7.65
CA GLN A 627 -4.32 18.51 -6.98
C GLN A 627 -3.24 17.94 -7.91
N PHE A 628 -3.62 17.58 -9.13
CA PHE A 628 -2.84 16.82 -10.11
C PHE A 628 -2.52 17.61 -11.40
N GLY A 629 -2.71 18.94 -11.39
CA GLY A 629 -2.57 19.78 -12.58
C GLY A 629 -1.16 19.85 -13.19
N ALA A 630 -0.16 19.22 -12.57
CA ALA A 630 1.14 19.02 -13.21
C ALA A 630 1.11 17.87 -14.24
N ALA A 631 0.23 16.88 -14.09
CA ALA A 631 0.12 15.80 -15.05
C ALA A 631 -0.55 16.30 -16.35
N ASP A 632 0.13 16.15 -17.49
CA ASP A 632 -0.49 16.42 -18.80
C ASP A 632 -1.41 15.27 -19.22
N ALA A 633 -1.09 14.06 -18.77
CA ALA A 633 -1.92 12.87 -18.87
C ALA A 633 -1.69 11.97 -17.64
N ILE A 634 -2.70 11.15 -17.33
CA ILE A 634 -2.67 10.15 -16.26
C ILE A 634 -3.11 8.82 -16.88
N VAL A 635 -2.22 7.83 -16.88
CA VAL A 635 -2.52 6.48 -17.39
C VAL A 635 -2.49 5.48 -16.26
N ARG A 636 -3.32 4.43 -16.35
CA ARG A 636 -3.32 3.36 -15.34
C ARG A 636 -2.28 2.31 -15.65
N ASP A 637 -1.99 2.13 -16.94
CA ASP A 637 -0.99 1.22 -17.47
C ASP A 637 -0.02 1.97 -18.39
N VAL A 638 1.27 1.67 -18.24
CA VAL A 638 2.35 2.26 -19.03
C VAL A 638 2.22 1.93 -20.53
N THR A 639 1.54 0.84 -20.89
CA THR A 639 1.25 0.46 -22.27
C THR A 639 0.29 1.42 -22.98
N GLU A 640 -0.38 2.33 -22.26
CA GLU A 640 -1.29 3.34 -22.86
C GLU A 640 -0.57 4.57 -23.42
N ILE A 641 0.73 4.71 -23.20
CA ILE A 641 1.52 5.88 -23.62
C ILE A 641 1.49 6.14 -25.14
N PRO A 642 1.60 5.14 -26.04
CA PRO A 642 1.50 5.37 -27.47
C PRO A 642 0.16 5.99 -27.86
N ALA A 643 -0.92 5.60 -27.18
CA ALA A 643 -2.25 6.18 -27.41
C ALA A 643 -2.32 7.65 -26.96
N VAL A 644 -1.72 7.99 -25.81
CA VAL A 644 -1.62 9.38 -25.33
C VAL A 644 -0.83 10.24 -26.31
N ILE A 645 0.35 9.78 -26.73
CA ILE A 645 1.21 10.52 -27.66
C ILE A 645 0.53 10.67 -29.02
N THR A 646 -0.11 9.63 -29.52
CA THR A 646 -0.90 9.68 -30.76
C THR A 646 -2.03 10.71 -30.66
N TRP A 647 -2.75 10.73 -29.53
CA TRP A 647 -3.81 11.70 -29.27
C TRP A 647 -3.25 13.13 -29.26
N TRP A 648 -2.11 13.36 -28.60
CA TRP A 648 -1.45 14.66 -28.59
C TRP A 648 -1.04 15.09 -30.00
N ASN A 649 -0.27 14.29 -30.72
CA ASN A 649 0.26 14.67 -32.03
C ASN A 649 -0.87 14.91 -33.06
N ARG A 650 -1.97 14.14 -33.00
CA ARG A 650 -3.14 14.37 -33.88
C ARG A 650 -3.86 15.68 -33.59
N ASN A 651 -4.10 16.01 -32.33
CA ASN A 651 -4.85 17.22 -31.97
C ASN A 651 -4.01 18.50 -32.12
N HIS A 652 -2.69 18.39 -32.21
CA HIS A 652 -1.81 19.51 -32.60
C HIS A 652 -1.75 19.71 -34.11
N SER A 653 -1.92 18.65 -34.90
CA SER A 653 -1.94 18.68 -36.38
C SER A 653 -3.19 19.31 -37.01
N GLY A 654 -3.73 20.40 -36.42
CA GLY A 654 -4.76 21.26 -37.01
C GLY A 654 -4.35 21.98 -38.30
N ARG A 655 -3.66 21.29 -39.22
CA ARG A 655 -3.68 21.57 -40.65
C ARG A 655 -4.91 20.88 -41.23
N THR A 656 -5.86 21.71 -41.63
CA THR A 656 -6.93 21.40 -42.57
C THR A 656 -6.45 20.45 -43.68
N HIS A 657 -6.96 19.23 -43.71
CA HIS A 657 -7.22 18.54 -44.96
C HIS A 657 -8.75 18.47 -45.11
N PRO A 658 -9.35 19.20 -46.06
CA PRO A 658 -10.72 18.96 -46.44
C PRO A 658 -10.80 17.70 -47.30
N GLU A 659 -11.76 16.85 -46.92
CA GLU A 659 -12.31 15.66 -47.59
C GLU A 659 -11.40 14.44 -47.80
#